data_AF-A0A1X7T4H0-F1
#
_entry.id   AF-A0A1X7T4H0-F1
#
_cell.length_a   1.000
_cell.length_b   1.000
_cell.length_c   1.000
_cell.angle_alpha   90.00
_cell.angle_beta   90.00
_cell.angle_gamma   90.00
#
_symmetry.space_group_name_H-M   'P 1'
#
loop_
_entity.id
_entity.type
_entity.pdbx_description
1 polymer ?
#
loop_
_entity_poly.entity_id
_entity_poly.type
_entity_poly.pdbx_seq_one_letter_code
_entity_poly.pdbx_strand_id
1 'polypeptide(L)'
;MSLLLVVVLSFFSRSCSVSSGQYYVSDDCSSITHNPCHPLSVYAGDMSQYSNSIFYFIGTSDINDDVNITAVRNVTLYGLDQACLISNRSNERSILIYNSSHVNISNMFINNVHVIAQSSNNITMTDSLFNGTEVVNTIKLNNTFDVNVSSSVFALCAVNITYEPLPVCSTELPHYSLILTNVTLKNSLMVLSTYHGASYNLSATFDNIIYSCSTFILGDSLFYFHIKNSSFRSVPYHNNVFTIEFSENLKSFEPQCKFPGIQLVSTFVIQESQFRDNFYGPAIIRHAYLPRTLSNHFIIVIVMKSCLIANNTSTGLFIDEKFMTSIQINITDTQFIGNKANVIVSSNSISLSNVTVANSTSTGLKLSFSSVTIENKLTFKHNAGVVGGGLAINDSSQLTLSSSANLEFIGNHASYKGGGIFVEETSGSGITLEASNIPLTLINNSARIFGDDIYGYTDRGSNRFNLTNPNISSTGDVRKIQFCNFTNLKNASDKQIYPGQALKFHIVLLGYDYFGSLSVTDGLLEILNHIYARFKPKTNCSSLVEYKPNHAPSHVEHALVFVTKTLFSIYWNYIVNECPIGFSVVNSQGRFICACSQSVSRENVTCNITSLSITHNGLLWIGMYNTCTSFNANSTNPNACIINEDCLLYCSPNPVTFQLNDTDTQCVDNRGQRMCGSCRERYSLLMGSNKCGQCHDNYMIIAWIALFAVMGVLLVVLLIALNLTVSLGTLNGLLFYVNIVKLYEPVFSRKGALPVLRQAISWTNLDFGFEMCFYNGMDSYARQWLQFAFPLYLWIIIIIIIQLCRRYGKISRLMGSHAVPVLSTLFLLSYSKLLSHKKFYDALIKKLFKKQDEDDDPLLDVTDSHLTVDQQRREIIPSSTDYVRRESVVDLF
;
A
#
# COMPACT_ATOMS: atom_id res chain seq x y z
N MET A 1 25.38 -99.82 -10.71
CA MET A 1 25.08 -98.39 -10.99
C MET A 1 25.89 -97.47 -10.05
N SER A 2 27.22 -97.55 -10.06
CA SER A 2 28.08 -96.66 -9.23
C SER A 2 29.27 -96.06 -9.97
N LEU A 3 29.39 -96.28 -11.29
CA LEU A 3 30.45 -95.67 -12.10
C LEU A 3 30.03 -94.36 -12.79
N LEU A 4 28.73 -94.17 -13.06
CA LEU A 4 28.25 -92.99 -13.79
C LEU A 4 28.27 -91.71 -12.94
N LEU A 5 28.09 -91.82 -11.62
CA LEU A 5 28.09 -90.66 -10.71
C LEU A 5 29.51 -90.11 -10.48
N VAL A 6 30.51 -90.99 -10.51
CA VAL A 6 31.93 -90.60 -10.34
C VAL A 6 32.46 -89.94 -11.61
N VAL A 7 32.08 -90.43 -12.80
CA VAL A 7 32.51 -89.83 -14.07
C VAL A 7 31.88 -88.46 -14.31
N VAL A 8 30.63 -88.24 -13.88
CA VAL A 8 29.98 -86.91 -14.00
C VAL A 8 30.62 -85.88 -13.08
N LEU A 9 31.03 -86.26 -11.85
CA LEU A 9 31.76 -85.36 -10.94
C LEU A 9 33.19 -85.05 -11.44
N SER A 10 33.86 -85.98 -12.13
CA SER A 10 35.19 -85.75 -12.70
C SER A 10 35.19 -84.91 -13.99
N PHE A 11 34.07 -84.79 -14.69
CA PHE A 11 33.96 -83.99 -15.91
C PHE A 11 33.62 -82.51 -15.66
N PHE A 12 33.02 -82.17 -14.51
CA PHE A 12 32.79 -80.77 -14.10
C PHE A 12 34.00 -80.11 -13.42
N SER A 13 35.10 -80.84 -13.15
CA SER A 13 36.33 -80.30 -12.57
C SER A 13 37.39 -79.89 -13.62
N ARG A 14 37.03 -79.83 -14.91
CA ARG A 14 37.90 -79.37 -16.00
C ARG A 14 37.29 -78.17 -16.72
N SER A 15 37.01 -77.12 -15.95
CA SER A 15 36.96 -75.75 -16.45
C SER A 15 37.99 -74.96 -15.66
N CYS A 16 39.04 -74.51 -16.34
CA CYS A 16 40.22 -73.82 -15.83
C CYS A 16 39.95 -72.98 -14.57
N SER A 17 40.26 -73.52 -13.39
CA SER A 17 40.53 -72.69 -12.22
C SER A 17 41.88 -72.04 -12.46
N VAL A 18 41.90 -70.77 -12.87
CA VAL A 18 43.07 -69.93 -12.63
C VAL A 18 43.22 -69.92 -11.11
N SER A 19 44.24 -70.59 -10.56
CA SER A 19 44.43 -70.67 -9.12
C SER A 19 44.67 -69.26 -8.60
N SER A 20 43.66 -68.65 -7.98
CA SER A 20 43.84 -67.33 -7.37
C SER A 20 44.73 -67.49 -6.14
N GLY A 21 45.83 -66.76 -6.04
CA GLY A 21 46.62 -66.71 -4.82
C GLY A 21 45.74 -66.21 -3.66
N GLN A 22 45.66 -66.96 -2.56
CA GLN A 22 44.88 -66.57 -1.39
C GLN A 22 45.83 -66.11 -0.29
N TYR A 23 45.61 -64.90 0.24
CA TYR A 23 46.44 -64.27 1.26
C TYR A 23 45.56 -63.80 2.41
N TYR A 24 45.98 -64.05 3.65
CA TYR A 24 45.21 -63.68 4.85
C TYR A 24 45.88 -62.50 5.54
N VAL A 25 45.12 -61.44 5.78
CA VAL A 25 45.60 -60.14 6.26
C VAL A 25 45.04 -59.85 7.65
N SER A 26 45.92 -59.70 8.62
CA SER A 26 45.58 -59.23 9.98
C SER A 26 46.82 -58.72 10.69
N ASP A 27 46.67 -57.72 11.56
CA ASP A 27 47.76 -57.27 12.43
C ASP A 27 48.01 -58.24 13.60
N ASP A 28 46.99 -59.02 13.99
CA ASP A 28 47.09 -60.08 15.00
C ASP A 28 46.81 -61.47 14.39
N CYS A 29 47.85 -62.09 13.83
CA CYS A 29 47.79 -63.44 13.29
C CYS A 29 47.88 -64.55 14.35
N SER A 30 47.97 -64.23 15.65
CA SER A 30 48.19 -65.24 16.71
C SER A 30 46.97 -66.15 16.94
N SER A 31 45.78 -65.65 16.63
CA SER A 31 44.49 -66.34 16.82
C SER A 31 43.89 -66.92 15.53
N ILE A 32 44.57 -66.75 14.40
CA ILE A 32 44.04 -67.06 13.06
C ILE A 32 44.51 -68.46 12.64
N THR A 33 43.55 -69.32 12.28
CA THR A 33 43.82 -70.72 11.85
C THR A 33 44.39 -70.85 10.43
N HIS A 34 44.40 -69.76 9.66
CA HIS A 34 44.81 -69.72 8.26
C HIS A 34 46.24 -69.18 8.15
N ASN A 35 47.20 -70.03 7.74
CA ASN A 35 48.60 -69.66 7.55
C ASN A 35 49.05 -69.85 6.09
N PRO A 36 49.87 -68.95 5.53
CA PRO A 36 50.49 -67.79 6.19
C PRO A 36 49.54 -66.58 6.30
N CYS A 37 49.48 -65.98 7.48
CA CYS A 37 48.82 -64.70 7.77
C CYS A 37 49.89 -63.64 8.06
N HIS A 38 49.74 -62.45 7.47
CA HIS A 38 50.64 -61.32 7.73
C HIS A 38 49.88 -59.99 7.81
N PRO A 39 50.44 -58.96 8.49
CA PRO A 39 49.95 -57.59 8.42
C PRO A 39 49.94 -57.06 6.97
N LEU A 40 49.05 -56.11 6.66
CA LEU A 40 48.92 -55.58 5.29
C LEU A 40 50.23 -54.96 4.78
N SER A 41 51.03 -54.37 5.66
CA SER A 41 52.33 -53.77 5.32
C SER A 41 53.31 -54.76 4.66
N VAL A 42 53.22 -56.05 5.01
CA VAL A 42 54.07 -57.10 4.42
C VAL A 42 53.71 -57.33 2.95
N TYR A 43 52.42 -57.34 2.63
CA TYR A 43 51.94 -57.51 1.26
C TYR A 43 51.99 -56.21 0.45
N ALA A 44 51.86 -55.05 1.11
CA ALA A 44 51.84 -53.74 0.46
C ALA A 44 53.21 -53.27 -0.06
N GLY A 45 54.32 -53.91 0.34
CA GLY A 45 55.67 -53.53 -0.07
C GLY A 45 55.95 -53.62 -1.59
N ASP A 46 55.37 -54.62 -2.26
CA ASP A 46 55.32 -54.71 -3.72
C ASP A 46 54.06 -55.48 -4.13
N MET A 47 52.97 -54.76 -4.40
CA MET A 47 51.70 -55.36 -4.82
C MET A 47 51.71 -55.88 -6.26
N SER A 48 52.68 -55.48 -7.09
CA SER A 48 52.68 -55.77 -8.54
C SER A 48 52.74 -57.27 -8.84
N GLN A 49 53.30 -58.06 -7.92
CA GLN A 49 53.42 -59.52 -8.02
C GLN A 49 52.11 -60.29 -7.74
N TYR A 50 51.07 -59.65 -7.17
CA TYR A 50 49.87 -60.34 -6.69
C TYR A 50 48.71 -60.35 -7.70
N SER A 51 48.97 -60.31 -9.00
CA SER A 51 47.90 -60.46 -9.99
C SER A 51 47.21 -61.84 -9.87
N ASN A 52 45.88 -61.89 -10.06
CA ASN A 52 45.02 -63.04 -9.80
C ASN A 52 45.07 -63.49 -8.33
N SER A 53 44.84 -62.57 -7.39
CA SER A 53 44.90 -62.87 -5.95
C SER A 53 43.70 -62.32 -5.18
N ILE A 54 43.42 -62.97 -4.05
CA ILE A 54 42.39 -62.56 -3.09
C ILE A 54 43.06 -62.37 -1.73
N PHE A 55 42.90 -61.18 -1.16
CA PHE A 55 43.32 -60.82 0.18
C PHE A 55 42.12 -60.85 1.13
N TYR A 56 42.13 -61.79 2.05
CA TYR A 56 41.11 -61.96 3.08
C TYR A 56 41.50 -61.19 4.33
N PHE A 57 40.77 -60.10 4.63
CA PHE A 57 40.96 -59.30 5.83
C PHE A 57 40.21 -59.91 7.01
N ILE A 58 40.89 -60.00 8.16
CA ILE A 58 40.35 -60.53 9.41
C ILE A 58 40.65 -59.53 10.54
N GLY A 59 39.61 -59.02 11.19
CA GLY A 59 39.75 -58.08 12.31
C GLY A 59 40.15 -56.67 11.87
N THR A 60 40.88 -55.96 12.71
CA THR A 60 41.37 -54.60 12.44
C THR A 60 42.79 -54.62 11.90
N SER A 61 43.03 -53.86 10.83
CA SER A 61 44.34 -53.62 10.25
C SER A 61 44.62 -52.11 10.18
N ASP A 62 45.63 -51.64 10.90
CA ASP A 62 46.09 -50.26 10.87
C ASP A 62 47.14 -50.08 9.75
N ILE A 63 46.91 -49.16 8.81
CA ILE A 63 47.89 -48.84 7.77
C ILE A 63 48.85 -47.74 8.23
N ASN A 64 50.15 -48.05 8.20
CA ASN A 64 51.21 -47.10 8.58
C ASN A 64 51.77 -46.33 7.37
N ASP A 65 51.64 -46.86 6.16
CA ASP A 65 52.09 -46.29 4.89
C ASP A 65 51.01 -46.47 3.80
N ASP A 66 51.17 -45.76 2.68
CA ASP A 66 50.26 -45.89 1.54
C ASP A 66 50.33 -47.28 0.91
N VAL A 67 49.17 -47.82 0.51
CA VAL A 67 49.06 -49.14 -0.12
C VAL A 67 48.96 -48.95 -1.63
N ASN A 68 50.07 -49.21 -2.34
CA ASN A 68 50.17 -49.02 -3.79
C ASN A 68 49.79 -50.28 -4.57
N ILE A 69 48.57 -50.35 -5.10
CA ILE A 69 48.06 -51.37 -6.01
C ILE A 69 48.30 -50.91 -7.45
N THR A 70 49.50 -51.16 -7.98
CA THR A 70 49.93 -50.64 -9.29
C THR A 70 50.18 -51.75 -10.31
N ALA A 71 49.66 -51.58 -11.52
CA ALA A 71 49.87 -52.48 -12.66
C ALA A 71 49.44 -53.95 -12.43
N VAL A 72 48.42 -54.18 -11.60
CA VAL A 72 47.90 -55.52 -11.30
C VAL A 72 46.62 -55.84 -12.05
N ARG A 73 46.29 -57.13 -12.14
CA ARG A 73 45.01 -57.61 -12.68
C ARG A 73 44.35 -58.62 -11.75
N ASN A 74 43.02 -58.61 -11.64
CA ASN A 74 42.23 -59.56 -10.86
C ASN A 74 42.67 -59.63 -9.39
N VAL A 75 42.59 -58.50 -8.69
CA VAL A 75 42.93 -58.43 -7.25
C VAL A 75 41.66 -58.15 -6.45
N THR A 76 41.39 -58.97 -5.44
CA THR A 76 40.23 -58.77 -4.56
C THR A 76 40.69 -58.52 -3.12
N LEU A 77 40.19 -57.46 -2.50
CA LEU A 77 40.24 -57.20 -1.07
C LEU A 77 38.87 -57.58 -0.49
N TYR A 78 38.82 -58.62 0.33
CA TYR A 78 37.58 -59.20 0.87
C TYR A 78 37.63 -59.26 2.39
N GLY A 79 36.66 -58.65 3.09
CA GLY A 79 36.51 -58.84 4.53
C GLY A 79 35.73 -60.12 4.85
N LEU A 80 36.26 -60.98 5.72
CA LEU A 80 35.60 -62.25 6.10
C LEU A 80 34.46 -62.09 7.13
N ASP A 81 34.53 -61.07 7.99
CA ASP A 81 33.57 -60.83 9.07
C ASP A 81 33.05 -59.39 9.07
N GLN A 82 31.94 -59.12 9.77
CA GLN A 82 31.28 -57.79 9.83
C GLN A 82 32.12 -56.67 10.49
N ALA A 83 33.33 -56.98 10.98
CA ALA A 83 34.20 -56.04 11.71
C ALA A 83 35.59 -55.86 11.04
N CYS A 84 35.71 -56.15 9.74
CA CYS A 84 36.98 -55.98 9.03
C CYS A 84 37.27 -54.50 8.76
N LEU A 85 38.01 -53.89 9.68
CA LEU A 85 38.33 -52.46 9.71
C LEU A 85 39.73 -52.22 9.14
N ILE A 86 39.84 -51.45 8.07
CA ILE A 86 41.08 -50.75 7.74
C ILE A 86 40.99 -49.35 8.32
N SER A 87 41.86 -49.05 9.28
CA SER A 87 41.96 -47.73 9.89
C SER A 87 43.31 -47.08 9.69
N ASN A 88 43.31 -45.76 9.80
CA ASN A 88 44.52 -44.96 9.92
C ASN A 88 44.36 -43.96 11.07
N ARG A 89 45.40 -43.84 11.91
CA ARG A 89 45.44 -42.89 13.02
C ARG A 89 45.87 -41.48 12.62
N SER A 90 46.51 -41.30 11.45
CA SER A 90 47.08 -40.02 11.00
C SER A 90 46.24 -39.24 9.99
N ASN A 91 45.13 -39.79 9.48
CA ASN A 91 44.29 -39.20 8.41
C ASN A 91 44.98 -38.89 7.07
N GLU A 92 46.24 -39.29 6.85
CA GLU A 92 47.01 -38.96 5.63
C GLU A 92 47.23 -40.12 4.65
N ARG A 93 46.77 -41.34 4.98
CA ARG A 93 47.10 -42.56 4.23
C ARG A 93 46.06 -42.93 3.17
N SER A 94 46.54 -43.52 2.09
CA SER A 94 45.76 -43.83 0.90
C SER A 94 45.96 -45.27 0.42
N ILE A 95 44.89 -45.88 -0.07
CA ILE A 95 44.93 -47.03 -0.99
C ILE A 95 44.95 -46.45 -2.40
N LEU A 96 46.07 -46.65 -3.09
CA LEU A 96 46.38 -46.07 -4.38
C LEU A 96 46.29 -47.16 -5.46
N ILE A 97 45.33 -47.06 -6.37
CA ILE A 97 45.08 -48.01 -7.46
C ILE A 97 45.47 -47.36 -8.79
N TYR A 98 46.60 -47.75 -9.37
CA TYR A 98 47.13 -47.16 -10.60
C TYR A 98 47.29 -48.18 -11.71
N ASN A 99 46.88 -47.83 -12.93
CA ASN A 99 47.08 -48.64 -14.15
C ASN A 99 46.67 -50.12 -13.97
N SER A 100 45.63 -50.39 -13.17
CA SER A 100 45.22 -51.74 -12.77
C SER A 100 43.86 -52.11 -13.34
N SER A 101 43.56 -53.41 -13.42
CA SER A 101 42.27 -53.89 -13.89
C SER A 101 41.63 -54.96 -13.01
N HIS A 102 40.29 -54.99 -12.94
CA HIS A 102 39.55 -56.00 -12.17
C HIS A 102 39.95 -56.00 -10.68
N VAL A 103 39.95 -54.82 -10.06
CA VAL A 103 40.19 -54.68 -8.62
C VAL A 103 38.85 -54.65 -7.89
N ASN A 104 38.66 -55.52 -6.90
CA ASN A 104 37.43 -55.61 -6.11
C ASN A 104 37.70 -55.29 -4.64
N ILE A 105 36.87 -54.45 -4.05
CA ILE A 105 36.85 -54.14 -2.61
C ILE A 105 35.46 -54.55 -2.11
N SER A 106 35.41 -55.49 -1.17
CA SER A 106 34.14 -56.12 -0.81
C SER A 106 34.05 -56.48 0.68
N ASN A 107 32.89 -56.22 1.28
CA ASN A 107 32.61 -56.49 2.70
C ASN A 107 33.63 -55.86 3.66
N MET A 108 33.99 -54.59 3.45
CA MET A 108 35.02 -53.90 4.22
C MET A 108 34.50 -52.65 4.94
N PHE A 109 35.07 -52.37 6.12
CA PHE A 109 34.94 -51.06 6.78
C PHE A 109 36.24 -50.27 6.62
N ILE A 110 36.22 -49.17 5.88
CA ILE A 110 37.37 -48.33 5.59
C ILE A 110 37.19 -47.00 6.31
N ASN A 111 38.00 -46.74 7.33
CA ASN A 111 37.85 -45.60 8.21
C ASN A 111 39.09 -44.69 8.14
N ASN A 112 38.91 -43.42 7.80
CA ASN A 112 39.98 -42.42 7.69
C ASN A 112 41.11 -42.79 6.71
N VAL A 113 40.77 -43.49 5.63
CA VAL A 113 41.71 -43.87 4.57
C VAL A 113 41.16 -43.39 3.24
N HIS A 114 42.03 -42.76 2.44
CA HIS A 114 41.67 -42.33 1.09
C HIS A 114 41.71 -43.53 0.13
N VAL A 115 40.76 -43.62 -0.80
CA VAL A 115 40.79 -44.59 -1.90
C VAL A 115 40.91 -43.82 -3.21
N ILE A 116 42.08 -43.90 -3.85
CA ILE A 116 42.39 -43.16 -5.06
C ILE A 116 42.65 -44.15 -6.18
N ALA A 117 41.78 -44.15 -7.19
CA ALA A 117 41.97 -44.91 -8.41
C ALA A 117 42.27 -43.96 -9.57
N GLN A 118 43.28 -44.28 -10.37
CA GLN A 118 43.61 -43.51 -11.56
C GLN A 118 44.02 -44.39 -12.73
N SER A 119 43.56 -44.03 -13.93
CA SER A 119 43.89 -44.72 -15.19
C SER A 119 43.69 -46.23 -15.11
N SER A 120 42.63 -46.66 -14.44
CA SER A 120 42.35 -48.07 -14.11
C SER A 120 40.96 -48.47 -14.63
N ASN A 121 40.68 -49.76 -14.79
CA ASN A 121 39.39 -50.24 -15.31
C ASN A 121 38.82 -51.45 -14.55
N ASN A 122 37.51 -51.68 -14.63
CA ASN A 122 36.81 -52.76 -13.92
C ASN A 122 37.05 -52.71 -12.40
N ILE A 123 36.77 -51.55 -11.78
CA ILE A 123 36.89 -51.39 -10.32
C ILE A 123 35.54 -51.64 -9.67
N THR A 124 35.50 -52.53 -8.69
CA THR A 124 34.28 -52.94 -7.99
C THR A 124 34.38 -52.62 -6.50
N MET A 125 33.33 -52.01 -5.94
CA MET A 125 33.20 -51.71 -4.51
C MET A 125 31.84 -52.19 -4.03
N THR A 126 31.79 -53.20 -3.17
CA THR A 126 30.53 -53.87 -2.81
C THR A 126 30.41 -54.07 -1.31
N ASP A 127 29.19 -53.93 -0.78
CA ASP A 127 28.87 -54.21 0.63
C ASP A 127 29.85 -53.57 1.64
N SER A 128 30.36 -52.37 1.34
CA SER A 128 31.44 -51.73 2.10
C SER A 128 31.01 -50.39 2.69
N LEU A 129 31.58 -50.05 3.85
CA LEU A 129 31.36 -48.76 4.53
C LEU A 129 32.65 -47.96 4.50
N PHE A 130 32.59 -46.78 3.89
CA PHE A 130 33.67 -45.80 3.86
C PHE A 130 33.31 -44.66 4.80
N ASN A 131 34.16 -44.40 5.79
CA ASN A 131 33.91 -43.40 6.80
C ASN A 131 35.09 -42.42 6.91
N GLY A 132 34.79 -41.13 6.79
CA GLY A 132 35.75 -40.04 7.00
C GLY A 132 35.56 -39.35 8.35
N THR A 133 36.54 -38.53 8.73
CA THR A 133 36.49 -37.65 9.91
C THR A 133 35.97 -36.25 9.56
N GLU A 134 36.26 -35.78 8.35
CA GLU A 134 35.76 -34.53 7.77
C GLU A 134 35.45 -34.75 6.28
N VAL A 135 34.65 -33.86 5.68
CA VAL A 135 34.30 -33.88 4.24
C VAL A 135 35.50 -33.44 3.39
N VAL A 136 36.57 -34.23 3.43
CA VAL A 136 37.77 -34.13 2.59
C VAL A 136 37.69 -35.24 1.54
N ASN A 137 38.27 -35.04 0.34
CA ASN A 137 38.26 -35.97 -0.80
C ASN A 137 38.78 -37.36 -0.42
N THR A 138 37.90 -38.19 0.12
CA THR A 138 38.18 -39.53 0.66
C THR A 138 38.19 -40.55 -0.45
N ILE A 139 37.42 -40.33 -1.52
CA ILE A 139 37.40 -41.20 -2.68
C ILE A 139 37.63 -40.38 -3.92
N LYS A 140 38.67 -40.74 -4.66
CA LYS A 140 39.04 -40.03 -5.88
C LYS A 140 39.19 -41.02 -7.02
N LEU A 141 38.34 -40.90 -8.03
CA LEU A 141 38.37 -41.72 -9.24
C LEU A 141 38.72 -40.82 -10.43
N ASN A 142 39.92 -40.95 -10.98
CA ASN A 142 40.37 -40.16 -12.13
C ASN A 142 40.59 -41.04 -13.35
N ASN A 143 39.81 -40.88 -14.42
CA ASN A 143 39.83 -41.79 -15.58
C ASN A 143 39.78 -43.26 -15.14
N THR A 144 38.92 -43.54 -14.16
CA THR A 144 38.63 -44.90 -13.71
C THR A 144 37.40 -45.38 -14.45
N PHE A 145 37.56 -46.40 -15.28
CA PHE A 145 36.54 -46.88 -16.20
C PHE A 145 35.89 -48.16 -15.68
N ASP A 146 34.65 -48.40 -16.09
CA ASP A 146 33.88 -49.61 -15.74
C ASP A 146 33.83 -49.83 -14.23
N VAL A 147 33.48 -48.75 -13.52
CA VAL A 147 33.37 -48.73 -12.06
C VAL A 147 31.99 -49.19 -11.66
N ASN A 148 31.91 -50.15 -10.73
CA ASN A 148 30.64 -50.61 -10.17
C ASN A 148 30.68 -50.54 -8.64
N VAL A 149 29.84 -49.69 -8.06
CA VAL A 149 29.63 -49.57 -6.62
C VAL A 149 28.23 -50.07 -6.30
N SER A 150 28.13 -51.05 -5.39
CA SER A 150 26.83 -51.58 -4.96
C SER A 150 26.73 -51.75 -3.45
N SER A 151 25.53 -51.52 -2.90
CA SER A 151 25.19 -51.78 -1.49
C SER A 151 26.17 -51.17 -0.47
N SER A 152 26.79 -50.05 -0.84
CA SER A 152 27.88 -49.43 -0.06
C SER A 152 27.46 -48.10 0.54
N VAL A 153 28.07 -47.73 1.66
CA VAL A 153 27.76 -46.52 2.42
C VAL A 153 28.98 -45.62 2.48
N PHE A 154 28.81 -44.34 2.16
CA PHE A 154 29.84 -43.31 2.30
C PHE A 154 29.39 -42.29 3.35
N ALA A 155 30.06 -42.24 4.48
CA ALA A 155 29.72 -41.39 5.62
C ALA A 155 30.81 -40.34 5.86
N LEU A 156 30.44 -39.06 5.89
CA LEU A 156 31.39 -37.95 6.06
C LEU A 156 32.52 -37.96 5.02
N CYS A 157 32.18 -38.31 3.77
CA CYS A 157 33.15 -38.45 2.68
C CYS A 157 32.90 -37.45 1.56
N ALA A 158 33.94 -37.13 0.81
CA ALA A 158 33.81 -36.53 -0.52
C ALA A 158 34.25 -37.54 -1.59
N VAL A 159 33.31 -37.86 -2.49
CA VAL A 159 33.49 -38.74 -3.65
C VAL A 159 33.69 -37.86 -4.87
N ASN A 160 34.93 -37.79 -5.37
CA ASN A 160 35.29 -36.97 -6.52
C ASN A 160 35.64 -37.87 -7.71
N ILE A 161 34.85 -37.76 -8.77
CA ILE A 161 35.00 -38.55 -9.99
C ILE A 161 35.31 -37.58 -11.12
N THR A 162 36.42 -37.78 -11.81
CA THR A 162 36.86 -36.92 -12.91
C THR A 162 37.19 -37.75 -14.13
N TYR A 163 36.62 -37.34 -15.27
CA TYR A 163 36.87 -37.95 -16.58
C TYR A 163 37.51 -36.89 -17.49
N GLU A 164 38.76 -37.12 -17.88
CA GLU A 164 39.59 -36.26 -18.73
C GLU A 164 39.87 -36.95 -20.08
N PRO A 165 40.30 -36.20 -21.12
CA PRO A 165 40.60 -36.76 -22.43
C PRO A 165 41.71 -37.82 -22.35
N LEU A 166 41.61 -38.86 -23.19
CA LEU A 166 42.70 -39.82 -23.34
C LEU A 166 43.84 -39.19 -24.15
N PRO A 167 45.11 -39.50 -23.84
CA PRO A 167 46.26 -38.93 -24.54
C PRO A 167 46.35 -39.33 -26.02
N VAL A 168 45.67 -40.42 -26.40
CA VAL A 168 45.63 -40.93 -27.78
C VAL A 168 44.19 -41.19 -28.19
N CYS A 169 43.78 -40.67 -29.35
CA CYS A 169 42.47 -40.97 -29.92
C CYS A 169 42.42 -42.40 -30.46
N SER A 170 41.37 -43.14 -30.12
CA SER A 170 41.08 -44.46 -30.68
C SER A 170 40.52 -44.36 -32.10
N THR A 171 40.66 -45.42 -32.91
CA THR A 171 40.05 -45.52 -34.24
C THR A 171 38.54 -45.71 -34.18
N GLU A 172 38.05 -46.35 -33.10
CA GLU A 172 36.64 -46.52 -32.78
C GLU A 172 36.32 -45.79 -31.47
N LEU A 173 35.09 -45.27 -31.33
CA LEU A 173 34.67 -44.54 -30.14
C LEU A 173 34.52 -45.51 -28.95
N PRO A 174 35.42 -45.47 -27.95
CA PRO A 174 35.34 -46.37 -26.81
C PRO A 174 34.11 -46.05 -25.95
N HIS A 175 33.56 -47.05 -25.28
CA HIS A 175 32.45 -46.88 -24.35
C HIS A 175 32.85 -47.37 -22.96
N TYR A 176 32.64 -46.54 -21.94
CA TYR A 176 32.95 -46.86 -20.55
C TYR A 176 31.74 -46.64 -19.65
N SER A 177 31.73 -47.31 -18.50
CA SER A 177 30.62 -47.27 -17.55
C SER A 177 31.00 -46.84 -16.13
N LEU A 178 30.05 -46.18 -15.47
CA LEU A 178 30.05 -45.89 -14.04
C LEU A 178 28.68 -46.29 -13.48
N ILE A 179 28.63 -47.24 -12.56
CA ILE A 179 27.37 -47.77 -12.02
C ILE A 179 27.41 -47.65 -10.50
N LEU A 180 26.44 -46.94 -9.94
CA LEU A 180 26.19 -46.88 -8.50
C LEU A 180 24.78 -47.42 -8.25
N THR A 181 24.66 -48.44 -7.39
CA THR A 181 23.38 -49.08 -7.06
C THR A 181 23.23 -49.26 -5.55
N ASN A 182 22.08 -48.92 -4.98
CA ASN A 182 21.83 -49.05 -3.53
C ASN A 182 22.92 -48.37 -2.66
N VAL A 183 23.35 -47.18 -3.06
CA VAL A 183 24.41 -46.44 -2.36
C VAL A 183 23.79 -45.41 -1.41
N THR A 184 24.36 -45.28 -0.21
CA THR A 184 23.97 -44.22 0.73
C THR A 184 25.11 -43.24 0.94
N LEU A 185 24.88 -41.97 0.61
CA LEU A 185 25.77 -40.85 0.88
C LEU A 185 25.26 -40.08 2.11
N LYS A 186 25.82 -40.37 3.29
CA LYS A 186 25.42 -39.78 4.57
C LYS A 186 26.35 -38.64 4.96
N ASN A 187 25.85 -37.41 4.97
CA ASN A 187 26.67 -36.19 5.18
C ASN A 187 27.89 -36.16 4.25
N SER A 188 27.70 -36.63 3.03
CA SER A 188 28.76 -36.82 2.04
C SER A 188 28.45 -36.01 0.78
N LEU A 189 29.51 -35.57 0.10
CA LEU A 189 29.44 -34.85 -1.17
C LEU A 189 29.87 -35.78 -2.30
N MET A 190 29.12 -35.78 -3.40
CA MET A 190 29.57 -36.39 -4.65
C MET A 190 29.77 -35.32 -5.72
N VAL A 191 30.92 -35.31 -6.36
CA VAL A 191 31.21 -34.48 -7.53
C VAL A 191 31.59 -35.38 -8.69
N LEU A 192 30.86 -35.27 -9.79
CA LEU A 192 31.20 -35.95 -11.05
C LEU A 192 31.47 -34.89 -12.11
N SER A 193 32.70 -34.89 -12.65
CA SER A 193 33.13 -33.92 -13.65
C SER A 193 33.54 -34.61 -14.96
N THR A 194 32.99 -34.14 -16.08
CA THR A 194 33.33 -34.64 -17.42
C THR A 194 33.97 -33.56 -18.28
N TYR A 195 35.21 -33.78 -18.68
CA TYR A 195 36.01 -32.88 -19.52
C TYR A 195 36.69 -33.61 -20.69
N HIS A 196 36.17 -34.77 -21.08
CA HIS A 196 36.84 -35.72 -21.97
C HIS A 196 36.50 -35.57 -23.46
N GLY A 197 35.65 -34.60 -23.84
CA GLY A 197 35.32 -34.36 -25.23
C GLY A 197 34.70 -35.59 -25.89
N ALA A 198 35.07 -35.81 -27.15
CA ALA A 198 34.72 -37.01 -27.89
C ALA A 198 35.72 -38.17 -27.71
N SER A 199 36.67 -38.13 -26.77
CA SER A 199 37.68 -39.20 -26.62
C SER A 199 37.07 -40.58 -26.35
N TYR A 200 35.91 -40.61 -25.68
CA TYR A 200 35.11 -41.81 -25.40
C TYR A 200 33.68 -41.40 -25.05
N ASN A 201 32.76 -42.37 -25.08
CA ASN A 201 31.39 -42.23 -24.59
C ASN A 201 31.30 -42.78 -23.17
N LEU A 202 30.77 -41.98 -22.24
CA LEU A 202 30.61 -42.36 -20.84
C LEU A 202 29.14 -42.60 -20.49
N SER A 203 28.84 -43.82 -20.04
CA SER A 203 27.54 -44.13 -19.43
C SER A 203 27.65 -44.09 -17.90
N ALA A 204 26.79 -43.32 -17.23
CA ALA A 204 26.73 -43.31 -15.77
C ALA A 204 25.31 -43.61 -15.29
N THR A 205 25.16 -44.63 -14.44
CA THR A 205 23.87 -45.03 -13.85
C THR A 205 23.90 -44.91 -12.34
N PHE A 206 22.91 -44.22 -11.80
CA PHE A 206 22.69 -44.02 -10.36
C PHE A 206 21.29 -44.55 -10.02
N ASP A 207 21.23 -45.70 -9.37
CA ASP A 207 19.97 -46.37 -9.03
C ASP A 207 19.82 -46.53 -7.52
N ASN A 208 18.68 -46.09 -6.99
CA ASN A 208 18.34 -46.18 -5.58
C ASN A 208 19.42 -45.59 -4.66
N ILE A 209 19.79 -44.34 -4.94
CA ILE A 209 20.79 -43.63 -4.16
C ILE A 209 20.10 -42.71 -3.15
N ILE A 210 20.58 -42.75 -1.90
CA ILE A 210 20.14 -41.86 -0.83
C ILE A 210 21.22 -40.79 -0.66
N TYR A 211 20.92 -39.57 -1.12
CA TYR A 211 21.88 -38.48 -1.26
C TYR A 211 21.78 -37.44 -0.14
N SER A 212 22.96 -36.92 0.24
CA SER A 212 23.08 -35.68 1.03
C SER A 212 23.41 -34.46 0.15
N CYS A 213 24.40 -34.54 -0.76
CA CYS A 213 24.76 -33.46 -1.68
C CYS A 213 25.45 -33.98 -2.95
N SER A 214 25.07 -33.49 -4.13
CA SER A 214 25.68 -33.88 -5.41
C SER A 214 25.79 -32.77 -6.43
N THR A 215 26.94 -32.72 -7.10
CA THR A 215 27.24 -31.77 -8.18
C THR A 215 27.73 -32.53 -9.40
N PHE A 216 27.06 -32.31 -10.53
CA PHE A 216 27.43 -32.84 -11.84
C PHE A 216 27.96 -31.70 -12.68
N ILE A 217 29.27 -31.71 -12.97
CA ILE A 217 29.92 -30.69 -13.78
C ILE A 217 30.07 -31.24 -15.20
N LEU A 218 29.21 -30.74 -16.09
CA LEU A 218 29.11 -31.17 -17.48
C LEU A 218 29.91 -30.20 -18.37
N GLY A 219 31.05 -30.66 -18.87
CA GLY A 219 31.75 -30.03 -20.00
C GLY A 219 31.28 -30.55 -21.36
N ASP A 220 31.84 -30.03 -22.44
CA ASP A 220 31.65 -30.53 -23.81
C ASP A 220 32.20 -31.97 -23.87
N SER A 221 31.36 -32.98 -23.69
CA SER A 221 31.75 -34.40 -23.59
C SER A 221 30.59 -35.30 -24.00
N LEU A 222 30.88 -36.48 -24.58
CA LEU A 222 29.88 -37.51 -24.92
C LEU A 222 29.48 -38.32 -23.68
N PHE A 223 28.25 -38.18 -23.21
CA PHE A 223 27.78 -38.94 -22.06
C PHE A 223 26.30 -39.31 -22.13
N TYR A 224 25.97 -40.40 -21.43
CA TYR A 224 24.61 -40.80 -21.09
C TYR A 224 24.51 -41.04 -19.59
N PHE A 225 23.93 -40.08 -18.87
CA PHE A 225 23.75 -40.14 -17.43
C PHE A 225 22.31 -40.44 -17.08
N HIS A 226 22.10 -41.37 -16.15
CA HIS A 226 20.77 -41.80 -15.75
C HIS A 226 20.69 -41.95 -14.24
N ILE A 227 19.89 -41.10 -13.60
CA ILE A 227 19.53 -41.17 -12.18
C ILE A 227 18.10 -41.69 -12.09
N LYS A 228 17.88 -42.76 -11.33
CA LYS A 228 16.54 -43.30 -11.10
C LYS A 228 16.33 -43.74 -9.65
N ASN A 229 15.08 -43.76 -9.21
CA ASN A 229 14.66 -44.20 -7.87
C ASN A 229 15.42 -43.54 -6.70
N SER A 230 15.95 -42.34 -6.90
CA SER A 230 16.88 -41.72 -5.94
C SER A 230 16.20 -40.63 -5.11
N SER A 231 16.70 -40.43 -3.89
CA SER A 231 16.14 -39.46 -2.95
C SER A 231 17.21 -38.50 -2.46
N PHE A 232 16.94 -37.21 -2.59
CA PHE A 232 17.83 -36.10 -2.25
C PHE A 232 17.26 -35.31 -1.06
N ARG A 233 17.97 -35.37 0.07
CA ARG A 233 17.60 -34.69 1.33
C ARG A 233 18.83 -34.04 1.97
N SER A 234 18.75 -32.73 2.21
CA SER A 234 19.83 -31.95 2.82
C SER A 234 19.91 -32.16 4.32
N VAL A 235 21.12 -31.94 4.82
CA VAL A 235 21.45 -31.70 6.23
C VAL A 235 21.66 -30.18 6.36
N PRO A 236 21.29 -29.51 7.47
CA PRO A 236 21.16 -28.05 7.61
C PRO A 236 22.31 -27.12 7.14
N TYR A 237 23.47 -27.64 6.72
CA TYR A 237 24.67 -26.86 6.41
C TYR A 237 24.98 -26.68 4.91
N HIS A 238 24.32 -27.41 4.00
CA HIS A 238 24.58 -27.27 2.56
C HIS A 238 23.41 -26.58 1.85
N ASN A 239 23.77 -25.55 1.07
CA ASN A 239 22.81 -24.74 0.32
C ASN A 239 22.14 -25.56 -0.79
N ASN A 240 22.91 -26.13 -1.73
CA ASN A 240 22.36 -26.86 -2.88
C ASN A 240 22.56 -28.36 -2.71
N VAL A 241 21.48 -29.13 -2.82
CA VAL A 241 21.51 -30.60 -2.65
C VAL A 241 21.82 -31.32 -3.95
N PHE A 242 21.37 -30.74 -5.06
CA PHE A 242 21.60 -31.28 -6.39
C PHE A 242 21.83 -30.15 -7.38
N THR A 243 23.00 -30.14 -8.01
CA THR A 243 23.37 -29.12 -9.00
C THR A 243 23.88 -29.79 -10.26
N ILE A 244 23.35 -29.37 -11.41
CA ILE A 244 23.95 -29.59 -12.72
C ILE A 244 24.61 -28.28 -13.12
N GLU A 245 25.91 -28.32 -13.33
CA GLU A 245 26.72 -27.17 -13.67
C GLU A 245 27.35 -27.35 -15.04
N PHE A 246 27.21 -26.34 -15.91
CA PHE A 246 27.93 -26.28 -17.17
C PHE A 246 29.22 -25.49 -17.01
N SER A 247 30.35 -26.14 -17.32
CA SER A 247 31.70 -25.59 -17.13
C SER A 247 32.60 -25.87 -18.33
N GLU A 248 33.41 -24.89 -18.75
CA GLU A 248 34.50 -25.11 -19.71
C GLU A 248 35.81 -25.32 -18.95
N ASN A 249 36.54 -26.38 -19.27
CA ASN A 249 37.90 -26.51 -18.80
C ASN A 249 38.82 -25.83 -19.82
N LEU A 250 39.26 -24.60 -19.52
CA LEU A 250 40.19 -23.79 -20.33
C LEU A 250 41.51 -24.49 -20.68
N LYS A 251 41.81 -25.66 -20.07
CA LYS A 251 43.00 -26.48 -20.34
C LYS A 251 42.84 -27.47 -21.50
N SER A 252 41.66 -27.61 -22.13
CA SER A 252 41.45 -28.57 -23.23
C SER A 252 42.00 -28.07 -24.58
N PHE A 253 43.31 -27.82 -24.65
CA PHE A 253 44.06 -27.68 -25.89
C PHE A 253 44.84 -28.99 -26.15
N GLU A 254 44.14 -30.13 -26.31
CA GLU A 254 44.73 -31.40 -26.76
C GLU A 254 43.62 -32.34 -27.32
N PRO A 255 43.99 -33.38 -28.10
CA PRO A 255 43.51 -33.60 -29.47
C PRO A 255 41.99 -33.73 -29.59
N GLN A 256 41.40 -32.94 -30.49
CA GLN A 256 40.01 -33.12 -30.90
C GLN A 256 39.86 -34.45 -31.65
N CYS A 257 39.52 -35.53 -30.94
CA CYS A 257 39.17 -36.80 -31.56
C CYS A 257 37.92 -36.59 -32.44
N LYS A 258 38.04 -36.82 -33.75
CA LYS A 258 36.94 -36.66 -34.71
C LYS A 258 36.46 -38.02 -35.19
N PHE A 259 35.20 -38.32 -34.90
CA PHE A 259 34.52 -39.53 -35.37
C PHE A 259 33.47 -39.13 -36.42
N PRO A 260 33.78 -39.24 -37.73
CA PRO A 260 32.85 -38.83 -38.79
C PRO A 260 31.58 -39.70 -38.76
N GLY A 261 30.40 -39.06 -38.81
CA GLY A 261 29.11 -39.73 -38.82
C GLY A 261 28.45 -39.95 -37.44
N ILE A 262 29.12 -39.59 -36.34
CA ILE A 262 28.53 -39.65 -34.99
C ILE A 262 27.85 -38.32 -34.65
N GLN A 263 26.58 -38.38 -34.28
CA GLN A 263 25.86 -37.22 -33.75
C GLN A 263 26.33 -36.96 -32.32
N LEU A 264 26.84 -35.76 -32.08
CA LEU A 264 27.41 -35.36 -30.79
C LEU A 264 26.30 -34.93 -29.82
N VAL A 265 25.53 -35.90 -29.32
CA VAL A 265 24.42 -35.68 -28.38
C VAL A 265 24.73 -36.36 -27.05
N SER A 266 24.63 -35.60 -25.97
CA SER A 266 24.77 -36.09 -24.60
C SER A 266 23.45 -35.96 -23.87
N THR A 267 23.11 -36.95 -23.06
CA THR A 267 21.81 -37.02 -22.38
C THR A 267 21.99 -37.19 -20.88
N PHE A 268 21.26 -36.39 -20.10
CA PHE A 268 21.15 -36.52 -18.66
C PHE A 268 19.69 -36.77 -18.30
N VAL A 269 19.38 -37.96 -17.78
CA VAL A 269 18.02 -38.37 -17.39
C VAL A 269 17.93 -38.47 -15.87
N ILE A 270 16.91 -37.83 -15.30
CA ILE A 270 16.49 -37.98 -13.90
C ILE A 270 15.07 -38.51 -13.90
N GLN A 271 14.86 -39.72 -13.40
CA GLN A 271 13.57 -40.40 -13.42
C GLN A 271 13.15 -40.86 -12.01
N GLU A 272 11.85 -40.81 -11.70
CA GLU A 272 11.27 -41.43 -10.50
C GLU A 272 12.00 -41.04 -9.19
N SER A 273 12.50 -39.80 -9.14
CA SER A 273 13.38 -39.32 -8.07
C SER A 273 12.74 -38.18 -7.28
N GLN A 274 13.20 -38.00 -6.04
CA GLN A 274 12.58 -37.10 -5.08
C GLN A 274 13.58 -36.09 -4.51
N PHE A 275 13.21 -34.81 -4.49
CA PHE A 275 13.98 -33.70 -3.92
C PHE A 275 13.12 -33.03 -2.86
N ARG A 276 13.29 -33.44 -1.59
CA ARG A 276 12.39 -33.01 -0.52
C ARG A 276 13.12 -32.37 0.64
N ASP A 277 12.45 -31.40 1.27
CA ASP A 277 12.83 -30.85 2.58
C ASP A 277 14.23 -30.19 2.55
N ASN A 278 14.59 -29.56 1.42
CA ASN A 278 15.90 -28.93 1.23
C ASN A 278 15.84 -27.40 1.33
N PHE A 279 16.99 -26.75 1.46
CA PHE A 279 17.05 -25.30 1.37
C PHE A 279 16.80 -24.81 -0.07
N TYR A 280 17.57 -25.36 -1.02
CA TYR A 280 17.34 -25.25 -2.46
C TYR A 280 17.06 -26.65 -3.03
N GLY A 281 16.08 -26.75 -3.92
CA GLY A 281 15.86 -27.95 -4.74
C GLY A 281 16.85 -28.04 -5.91
N PRO A 282 16.57 -28.84 -6.96
CA PRO A 282 17.49 -29.01 -8.08
C PRO A 282 17.79 -27.68 -8.80
N ALA A 283 19.09 -27.45 -9.04
CA ALA A 283 19.59 -26.29 -9.76
C ALA A 283 20.32 -26.71 -11.04
N ILE A 284 20.02 -26.04 -12.16
CA ILE A 284 20.71 -26.20 -13.45
C ILE A 284 21.31 -24.85 -13.82
N ILE A 285 22.64 -24.73 -13.77
CA ILE A 285 23.32 -23.43 -13.82
C ILE A 285 24.52 -23.43 -14.76
N ARG A 286 24.82 -22.26 -15.32
CA ARG A 286 26.07 -21.98 -16.03
C ARG A 286 26.96 -20.99 -15.27
N HIS A 287 28.26 -21.27 -15.17
CA HIS A 287 29.19 -20.36 -14.50
C HIS A 287 29.37 -19.02 -15.25
N ALA A 288 29.41 -17.89 -14.53
CA ALA A 288 29.34 -16.53 -15.10
C ALA A 288 30.56 -16.05 -15.92
N TYR A 289 31.68 -16.77 -15.88
CA TYR A 289 32.96 -16.33 -16.47
C TYR A 289 33.26 -16.98 -17.84
N LEU A 290 32.27 -17.65 -18.44
CA LEU A 290 32.43 -18.32 -19.73
C LEU A 290 32.02 -17.40 -20.89
N PRO A 291 32.80 -17.32 -21.99
CA PRO A 291 32.41 -16.54 -23.17
C PRO A 291 31.05 -16.98 -23.72
N ARG A 292 30.26 -16.05 -24.28
CA ARG A 292 28.94 -16.35 -24.87
C ARG A 292 28.98 -17.39 -25.99
N THR A 293 30.13 -17.56 -26.64
CA THR A 293 30.33 -18.45 -27.76
C THR A 293 30.85 -19.80 -27.27
N LEU A 294 29.96 -20.72 -26.91
CA LEU A 294 30.32 -22.13 -27.05
C LEU A 294 30.65 -22.37 -28.51
N SER A 295 31.77 -23.00 -28.78
CA SER A 295 32.02 -23.61 -30.07
C SER A 295 31.04 -24.78 -30.25
N ASN A 296 29.83 -24.48 -30.73
CA ASN A 296 28.71 -25.36 -31.11
C ASN A 296 29.10 -26.76 -31.66
N HIS A 297 29.50 -27.70 -30.81
CA HIS A 297 29.78 -29.08 -31.24
C HIS A 297 28.86 -30.12 -30.58
N PHE A 298 28.48 -29.94 -29.31
CA PHE A 298 27.63 -30.91 -28.59
C PHE A 298 26.24 -30.36 -28.33
N ILE A 299 25.22 -31.21 -28.42
CA ILE A 299 23.86 -30.94 -27.92
C ILE A 299 23.69 -31.69 -26.60
N ILE A 300 23.32 -31.00 -25.53
CA ILE A 300 23.04 -31.60 -24.22
C ILE A 300 21.54 -31.61 -23.99
N VAL A 301 20.97 -32.78 -23.78
CA VAL A 301 19.56 -32.98 -23.48
C VAL A 301 19.40 -33.38 -22.01
N ILE A 302 18.72 -32.56 -21.22
CA ILE A 302 18.36 -32.88 -19.84
C ILE A 302 16.89 -33.28 -19.80
N VAL A 303 16.59 -34.44 -19.22
CA VAL A 303 15.23 -34.96 -19.07
C VAL A 303 14.96 -35.19 -17.59
N MET A 304 13.97 -34.50 -17.03
CA MET A 304 13.42 -34.76 -15.71
C MET A 304 12.03 -35.37 -15.86
N LYS A 305 11.83 -36.59 -15.35
CA LYS A 305 10.59 -37.35 -15.56
C LYS A 305 10.08 -37.97 -14.27
N SER A 306 8.78 -37.86 -14.02
CA SER A 306 8.12 -38.51 -12.86
C SER A 306 8.77 -38.13 -11.51
N CYS A 307 9.27 -36.90 -11.39
CA CYS A 307 9.98 -36.42 -10.21
C CYS A 307 9.02 -35.72 -9.23
N LEU A 308 9.40 -35.72 -7.95
CA LEU A 308 8.71 -34.94 -6.93
C LEU A 308 9.68 -33.99 -6.23
N ILE A 309 9.46 -32.70 -6.39
CA ILE A 309 10.27 -31.62 -5.81
C ILE A 309 9.39 -30.89 -4.80
N ALA A 310 9.64 -31.11 -3.50
CA ALA A 310 8.70 -30.67 -2.46
C ALA A 310 9.32 -30.06 -1.22
N ASN A 311 8.60 -29.15 -0.58
CA ASN A 311 8.95 -28.53 0.70
C ASN A 311 10.35 -27.88 0.73
N ASN A 312 10.80 -27.32 -0.39
CA ASN A 312 12.08 -26.63 -0.44
C ASN A 312 11.92 -25.16 0.01
N THR A 313 12.71 -24.72 0.99
CA THR A 313 12.45 -23.46 1.72
C THR A 313 12.73 -22.19 0.91
N SER A 314 13.63 -22.26 -0.08
CA SER A 314 14.04 -21.09 -0.88
C SER A 314 13.56 -21.18 -2.34
N THR A 315 14.00 -22.20 -3.08
CA THR A 315 13.52 -22.49 -4.44
C THR A 315 13.29 -23.99 -4.60
N GLY A 316 12.26 -24.37 -5.34
CA GLY A 316 12.01 -25.75 -5.76
C GLY A 316 12.86 -26.10 -6.98
N LEU A 317 12.68 -25.36 -8.08
CA LEU A 317 13.50 -25.46 -9.28
C LEU A 317 14.18 -24.14 -9.58
N PHE A 318 15.46 -24.18 -9.94
CA PHE A 318 16.20 -23.04 -10.42
C PHE A 318 16.97 -23.38 -11.70
N ILE A 319 16.66 -22.69 -12.79
CA ILE A 319 17.37 -22.84 -14.07
C ILE A 319 17.94 -21.48 -14.49
N ASP A 320 19.25 -21.43 -14.76
CA ASP A 320 19.95 -20.27 -15.34
C ASP A 320 21.08 -20.75 -16.29
N GLU A 321 20.74 -20.91 -17.56
CA GLU A 321 21.67 -21.39 -18.59
C GLU A 321 22.45 -20.27 -19.30
N LYS A 322 22.11 -19.00 -19.05
CA LYS A 322 22.71 -17.84 -19.73
C LYS A 322 22.69 -17.95 -21.26
N PHE A 323 21.56 -18.40 -21.81
CA PHE A 323 21.22 -18.52 -23.23
C PHE A 323 22.10 -19.49 -24.04
N MET A 324 22.49 -20.61 -23.45
CA MET A 324 23.15 -21.69 -24.18
C MET A 324 22.24 -22.23 -25.29
N THR A 325 22.68 -22.15 -26.55
CA THR A 325 21.92 -22.65 -27.71
C THR A 325 21.97 -24.16 -27.86
N SER A 326 22.91 -24.83 -27.19
CA SER A 326 23.16 -26.27 -27.27
C SER A 326 22.46 -27.09 -26.19
N ILE A 327 21.68 -26.49 -25.29
CA ILE A 327 20.98 -27.22 -24.23
C ILE A 327 19.49 -27.28 -24.54
N GLN A 328 18.91 -28.46 -24.32
CA GLN A 328 17.46 -28.68 -24.27
C GLN A 328 17.09 -29.29 -22.92
N ILE A 329 16.11 -28.71 -22.22
CA ILE A 329 15.59 -29.24 -20.96
C ILE A 329 14.14 -29.66 -21.14
N ASN A 330 13.82 -30.91 -20.82
CA ASN A 330 12.47 -31.45 -20.87
C ASN A 330 12.03 -31.89 -19.48
N ILE A 331 10.94 -31.33 -18.95
CA ILE A 331 10.37 -31.68 -17.65
C ILE A 331 8.98 -32.28 -17.87
N THR A 332 8.85 -33.56 -17.52
CA THR A 332 7.68 -34.39 -17.81
C THR A 332 7.13 -35.05 -16.53
N ASP A 333 5.81 -35.14 -16.40
CA ASP A 333 5.11 -35.86 -15.32
C ASP A 333 5.60 -35.49 -13.90
N THR A 334 6.03 -34.25 -13.69
CA THR A 334 6.76 -33.81 -12.49
C THR A 334 5.90 -32.88 -11.62
N GLN A 335 6.05 -33.00 -10.30
CA GLN A 335 5.30 -32.22 -9.32
C GLN A 335 6.22 -31.32 -8.47
N PHE A 336 5.85 -30.05 -8.36
CA PHE A 336 6.49 -29.03 -7.53
C PHE A 336 5.53 -28.61 -6.41
N ILE A 337 5.71 -29.10 -5.19
CA ILE A 337 4.72 -28.97 -4.11
C ILE A 337 5.30 -28.30 -2.86
N GLY A 338 4.69 -27.23 -2.37
CA GLY A 338 5.11 -26.62 -1.08
C GLY A 338 6.47 -25.92 -1.14
N ASN A 339 6.96 -25.61 -2.34
CA ASN A 339 8.22 -24.89 -2.53
C ASN A 339 8.00 -23.38 -2.38
N LYS A 340 8.99 -22.62 -1.93
CA LYS A 340 8.83 -21.17 -1.89
C LYS A 340 8.64 -20.56 -3.28
N ALA A 341 9.49 -20.86 -4.27
CA ALA A 341 9.35 -20.40 -5.65
C ALA A 341 9.97 -21.38 -6.65
N ASN A 342 9.54 -21.36 -7.92
CA ASN A 342 10.24 -22.03 -9.02
C ASN A 342 10.59 -20.98 -10.08
N VAL A 343 11.82 -21.00 -10.57
CA VAL A 343 12.37 -19.90 -11.38
C VAL A 343 13.15 -20.45 -12.58
N ILE A 344 12.85 -19.90 -13.75
CA ILE A 344 13.56 -20.13 -15.00
C ILE A 344 14.05 -18.77 -15.51
N VAL A 345 15.37 -18.65 -15.71
CA VAL A 345 16.03 -17.43 -16.15
C VAL A 345 16.96 -17.73 -17.32
N SER A 346 17.00 -16.82 -18.30
CA SER A 346 17.99 -16.87 -19.39
C SER A 346 18.10 -18.23 -20.11
N SER A 347 16.97 -18.83 -20.46
CA SER A 347 16.90 -20.15 -21.12
C SER A 347 16.02 -20.13 -22.37
N ASN A 348 16.45 -20.79 -23.44
CA ASN A 348 15.77 -20.73 -24.74
C ASN A 348 15.00 -22.00 -25.13
N SER A 349 15.30 -23.15 -24.53
CA SER A 349 14.82 -24.46 -24.99
C SER A 349 14.37 -25.32 -23.81
N ILE A 350 13.25 -24.92 -23.20
CA ILE A 350 12.63 -25.67 -22.10
C ILE A 350 11.26 -26.15 -22.53
N SER A 351 10.97 -27.44 -22.37
CA SER A 351 9.65 -28.02 -22.55
C SER A 351 9.08 -28.51 -21.21
N LEU A 352 7.80 -28.22 -20.96
CA LEU A 352 7.06 -28.70 -19.80
C LEU A 352 5.83 -29.50 -20.24
N SER A 353 5.64 -30.67 -19.65
CA SER A 353 4.57 -31.60 -20.03
C SER A 353 4.04 -32.34 -18.80
N ASN A 354 2.73 -32.30 -18.55
CA ASN A 354 2.10 -32.90 -17.37
C ASN A 354 2.72 -32.45 -16.03
N VAL A 355 2.97 -31.15 -15.92
CA VAL A 355 3.60 -30.54 -14.74
C VAL A 355 2.55 -29.95 -13.80
N THR A 356 2.69 -30.21 -12.50
CA THR A 356 1.86 -29.58 -11.46
C THR A 356 2.71 -28.77 -10.49
N VAL A 357 2.35 -27.51 -10.28
CA VAL A 357 2.96 -26.61 -9.30
C VAL A 357 1.91 -26.21 -8.27
N ALA A 358 2.08 -26.57 -7.01
CA ALA A 358 1.07 -26.31 -5.99
C ALA A 358 1.61 -25.90 -4.63
N ASN A 359 0.78 -25.17 -3.89
CA ASN A 359 1.02 -24.73 -2.52
C ASN A 359 2.33 -23.94 -2.37
N SER A 360 2.73 -23.19 -3.40
CA SER A 360 3.95 -22.38 -3.33
C SER A 360 3.70 -21.10 -2.53
N THR A 361 4.64 -20.70 -1.68
CA THR A 361 4.50 -19.50 -0.82
C THR A 361 4.86 -18.19 -1.54
N SER A 362 5.44 -18.29 -2.74
CA SER A 362 5.65 -17.25 -3.73
C SER A 362 4.93 -17.64 -5.04
N THR A 363 5.13 -16.85 -6.10
CA THR A 363 4.71 -17.20 -7.47
C THR A 363 5.09 -18.64 -7.80
N GLY A 364 4.13 -19.43 -8.28
CA GLY A 364 4.32 -20.84 -8.60
C GLY A 364 5.47 -21.07 -9.57
N LEU A 365 5.45 -20.40 -10.73
CA LEU A 365 6.55 -20.40 -11.70
C LEU A 365 6.82 -18.99 -12.20
N LYS A 366 8.08 -18.56 -12.15
CA LYS A 366 8.53 -17.28 -12.69
C LYS A 366 9.44 -17.49 -13.89
N LEU A 367 9.12 -16.84 -15.00
CA LEU A 367 9.94 -16.77 -16.21
C LEU A 367 10.58 -15.38 -16.32
N SER A 368 11.87 -15.33 -16.62
CA SER A 368 12.62 -14.10 -16.89
C SER A 368 13.61 -14.34 -18.02
N PHE A 369 13.60 -13.51 -19.06
CA PHE A 369 14.41 -13.70 -20.27
C PHE A 369 14.42 -15.14 -20.80
N SER A 370 13.27 -15.81 -20.82
CA SER A 370 13.22 -17.25 -21.13
C SER A 370 12.13 -17.60 -22.13
N SER A 371 12.37 -18.64 -22.93
CA SER A 371 11.40 -19.24 -23.84
C SER A 371 11.06 -20.65 -23.35
N VAL A 372 9.79 -20.86 -23.01
CA VAL A 372 9.28 -22.13 -22.47
C VAL A 372 8.11 -22.62 -23.32
N THR A 373 8.18 -23.88 -23.74
CA THR A 373 7.11 -24.55 -24.50
C THR A 373 6.31 -25.47 -23.57
N ILE A 374 4.99 -25.41 -23.65
CA ILE A 374 4.08 -26.31 -22.95
C ILE A 374 3.51 -27.31 -23.95
N GLU A 375 3.79 -28.59 -23.73
CA GLU A 375 3.40 -29.64 -24.67
C GLU A 375 2.06 -30.28 -24.33
N ASN A 376 1.75 -30.44 -23.05
CA ASN A 376 0.52 -31.09 -22.56
C ASN A 376 -0.05 -30.31 -21.37
N LYS A 377 -0.38 -30.99 -20.27
CA LYS A 377 -1.04 -30.37 -19.13
C LYS A 377 -0.06 -29.58 -18.26
N LEU A 378 -0.41 -28.34 -17.91
CA LEU A 378 0.28 -27.52 -16.92
C LEU A 378 -0.73 -27.02 -15.88
N THR A 379 -0.47 -27.27 -14.60
CA THR A 379 -1.44 -27.02 -13.53
C THR A 379 -0.82 -26.24 -12.37
N PHE A 380 -1.42 -25.10 -12.01
CA PHE A 380 -1.07 -24.27 -10.87
C PHE A 380 -2.19 -24.25 -9.83
N LYS A 381 -1.91 -24.71 -8.60
CA LYS A 381 -2.92 -24.78 -7.52
C LYS A 381 -2.47 -24.12 -6.23
N HIS A 382 -3.29 -23.22 -5.68
CA HIS A 382 -3.08 -22.64 -4.35
C HIS A 382 -1.69 -22.02 -4.13
N ASN A 383 -1.11 -21.43 -5.18
CA ASN A 383 0.15 -20.71 -5.09
C ASN A 383 -0.09 -19.24 -4.73
N ALA A 384 0.86 -18.57 -4.08
CA ALA A 384 0.71 -17.20 -3.62
C ALA A 384 1.89 -16.31 -4.06
N GLY A 385 1.71 -15.34 -4.94
CA GLY A 385 2.80 -14.49 -5.46
C GLY A 385 2.63 -13.00 -5.16
N VAL A 386 3.64 -12.19 -5.47
CA VAL A 386 3.46 -10.73 -5.54
C VAL A 386 2.68 -10.38 -6.80
N VAL A 387 3.17 -10.86 -7.94
CA VAL A 387 2.50 -10.84 -9.24
C VAL A 387 2.48 -12.25 -9.79
N GLY A 388 1.41 -12.65 -10.48
CA GLY A 388 1.34 -13.99 -11.05
C GLY A 388 1.32 -15.04 -9.94
N GLY A 389 0.20 -15.22 -9.24
CA GLY A 389 0.15 -16.20 -8.14
C GLY A 389 0.52 -17.60 -8.63
N GLY A 390 -0.03 -18.03 -9.77
CA GLY A 390 0.38 -19.24 -10.47
C GLY A 390 1.64 -19.03 -11.33
N LEU A 391 1.55 -18.16 -12.33
CA LEU A 391 2.59 -17.94 -13.34
C LEU A 391 2.88 -16.45 -13.53
N ALA A 392 4.16 -16.07 -13.53
CA ALA A 392 4.62 -14.74 -13.93
C ALA A 392 5.59 -14.82 -15.11
N ILE A 393 5.31 -14.06 -16.17
CA ILE A 393 6.09 -13.99 -17.41
C ILE A 393 6.64 -12.56 -17.54
N ASN A 394 7.94 -12.42 -17.29
CA ASN A 394 8.61 -11.12 -17.21
C ASN A 394 9.82 -11.03 -18.16
N ASP A 395 10.38 -9.84 -18.30
CA ASP A 395 11.68 -9.60 -18.92
C ASP A 395 11.81 -10.21 -20.33
N SER A 396 10.85 -9.89 -21.22
CA SER A 396 10.79 -10.40 -22.60
C SER A 396 10.62 -11.93 -22.73
N SER A 397 10.15 -12.61 -21.69
CA SER A 397 9.92 -14.06 -21.75
C SER A 397 8.76 -14.45 -22.65
N GLN A 398 8.85 -15.61 -23.28
CA GLN A 398 7.81 -16.19 -24.13
C GLN A 398 7.35 -17.54 -23.57
N LEU A 399 6.03 -17.71 -23.48
CA LEU A 399 5.40 -19.00 -23.23
C LEU A 399 4.72 -19.47 -24.51
N THR A 400 5.22 -20.54 -25.12
CA THR A 400 4.62 -21.14 -26.32
C THR A 400 3.77 -22.34 -25.93
N LEU A 401 2.55 -22.42 -26.44
CA LEU A 401 1.61 -23.50 -26.15
C LEU A 401 1.40 -24.33 -27.40
N SER A 402 1.72 -25.63 -27.30
CA SER A 402 1.46 -26.58 -28.37
C SER A 402 -0.04 -26.81 -28.57
N SER A 403 -0.41 -27.43 -29.70
CA SER A 403 -1.81 -27.78 -29.98
C SER A 403 -2.47 -28.73 -28.97
N SER A 404 -1.68 -29.51 -28.21
CA SER A 404 -2.14 -30.44 -27.17
C SER A 404 -2.09 -29.87 -25.75
N ALA A 405 -1.66 -28.61 -25.60
CA ALA A 405 -1.52 -27.98 -24.30
C ALA A 405 -2.87 -27.84 -23.56
N ASN A 406 -2.85 -27.89 -22.23
CA ASN A 406 -4.00 -27.62 -21.37
C ASN A 406 -3.54 -26.94 -20.08
N LEU A 407 -4.05 -25.74 -19.80
CA LEU A 407 -3.64 -24.94 -18.65
C LEU A 407 -4.74 -24.86 -17.60
N GLU A 408 -4.38 -25.12 -16.34
CA GLU A 408 -5.28 -25.02 -15.19
C GLU A 408 -4.67 -24.14 -14.10
N PHE A 409 -5.37 -23.07 -13.70
CA PHE A 409 -5.00 -22.17 -12.62
C PHE A 409 -6.15 -22.10 -11.61
N ILE A 410 -5.94 -22.73 -10.44
CA ILE A 410 -6.99 -22.93 -9.44
C ILE A 410 -6.55 -22.40 -8.08
N GLY A 411 -7.32 -21.47 -7.51
CA GLY A 411 -7.11 -21.00 -6.14
C GLY A 411 -5.81 -20.22 -5.92
N ASN A 412 -5.19 -19.67 -6.98
CA ASN A 412 -3.93 -18.93 -6.85
C ASN A 412 -4.18 -17.49 -6.39
N HIS A 413 -3.24 -16.92 -5.62
CA HIS A 413 -3.35 -15.60 -5.03
C HIS A 413 -2.18 -14.70 -5.43
N ALA A 414 -2.44 -13.43 -5.76
CA ALA A 414 -1.41 -12.40 -5.93
C ALA A 414 -1.62 -11.23 -4.98
N SER A 415 -0.58 -10.80 -4.26
CA SER A 415 -0.66 -9.63 -3.38
C SER A 415 -0.72 -8.29 -4.15
N TYR A 416 -0.49 -8.32 -5.47
CA TYR A 416 -0.58 -7.17 -6.36
C TYR A 416 -1.47 -7.47 -7.58
N LYS A 417 -0.96 -8.20 -8.59
CA LYS A 417 -1.64 -8.36 -9.89
C LYS A 417 -1.56 -9.78 -10.44
N GLY A 418 -2.57 -10.20 -11.19
CA GLY A 418 -2.52 -11.49 -11.92
C GLY A 418 -2.55 -12.67 -10.98
N GLY A 419 -3.67 -12.94 -10.30
CA GLY A 419 -3.75 -14.05 -9.32
C GLY A 419 -3.42 -15.40 -9.95
N GLY A 420 -3.97 -15.69 -11.14
CA GLY A 420 -3.57 -16.84 -11.95
C GLY A 420 -2.28 -16.56 -12.74
N ILE A 421 -2.37 -15.67 -13.71
CA ILE A 421 -1.32 -15.35 -14.68
C ILE A 421 -1.00 -13.86 -14.65
N PHE A 422 0.29 -13.53 -14.65
CA PHE A 422 0.79 -12.18 -14.87
C PHE A 422 1.75 -12.17 -16.07
N VAL A 423 1.52 -11.25 -17.01
CA VAL A 423 2.38 -11.00 -18.17
C VAL A 423 2.82 -9.54 -18.14
N GLU A 424 4.13 -9.32 -18.21
CA GLU A 424 4.69 -7.96 -18.26
C GLU A 424 4.64 -7.39 -19.69
N GLU A 425 3.64 -6.56 -19.98
CA GLU A 425 3.45 -5.98 -21.31
C GLU A 425 4.60 -5.07 -21.76
N THR A 426 5.25 -4.36 -20.83
CA THR A 426 6.28 -3.36 -21.17
C THR A 426 7.60 -3.94 -21.67
N SER A 427 7.89 -5.20 -21.37
CA SER A 427 9.13 -5.87 -21.78
C SER A 427 8.99 -6.69 -23.06
N GLY A 428 7.80 -6.74 -23.68
CA GLY A 428 7.54 -7.62 -24.82
C GLY A 428 7.36 -9.09 -24.42
N SER A 429 7.07 -9.36 -23.15
CA SER A 429 6.71 -10.71 -22.69
C SER A 429 5.37 -11.14 -23.29
N GLY A 430 5.19 -12.45 -23.53
CA GLY A 430 4.00 -12.92 -24.24
C GLY A 430 3.67 -14.39 -24.06
N ILE A 431 2.45 -14.74 -24.48
CA ILE A 431 1.97 -16.11 -24.60
C ILE A 431 1.57 -16.34 -26.06
N THR A 432 2.18 -17.33 -26.70
CA THR A 432 1.95 -17.68 -28.11
C THR A 432 1.24 -19.03 -28.19
N LEU A 433 0.16 -19.11 -28.95
CA LEU A 433 -0.60 -20.33 -29.16
C LEU A 433 -0.31 -20.86 -30.57
N GLU A 434 0.18 -22.09 -30.68
CA GLU A 434 0.43 -22.74 -31.98
C GLU A 434 -0.87 -23.14 -32.67
N ALA A 435 -1.94 -23.40 -31.91
CA ALA A 435 -3.26 -23.74 -32.42
C ALA A 435 -4.37 -22.99 -31.66
N SER A 436 -5.55 -22.88 -32.29
CA SER A 436 -6.76 -22.37 -31.65
C SER A 436 -7.40 -23.40 -30.71
N ASN A 437 -8.28 -22.94 -29.82
CA ASN A 437 -9.08 -23.76 -28.91
C ASN A 437 -8.28 -24.53 -27.85
N ILE A 438 -7.07 -24.08 -27.51
CA ILE A 438 -6.29 -24.61 -26.39
C ILE A 438 -7.07 -24.35 -25.09
N PRO A 439 -7.38 -25.37 -24.26
CA PRO A 439 -8.12 -25.18 -23.02
C PRO A 439 -7.36 -24.34 -21.99
N LEU A 440 -8.05 -23.35 -21.42
CA LEU A 440 -7.58 -22.58 -20.27
C LEU A 440 -8.66 -22.55 -19.19
N THR A 441 -8.31 -23.07 -18.02
CA THR A 441 -9.18 -23.14 -16.84
C THR A 441 -8.70 -22.18 -15.77
N LEU A 442 -9.53 -21.24 -15.38
CA LEU A 442 -9.27 -20.23 -14.34
C LEU A 442 -10.41 -20.31 -13.32
N ILE A 443 -10.08 -20.72 -12.09
CA ILE A 443 -11.07 -20.95 -11.04
C ILE A 443 -10.56 -20.40 -9.71
N ASN A 444 -11.36 -19.52 -9.08
CA ASN A 444 -11.11 -18.99 -7.73
C ASN A 444 -9.71 -18.38 -7.55
N ASN A 445 -9.12 -17.81 -8.61
CA ASN A 445 -7.89 -17.03 -8.45
C ASN A 445 -8.25 -15.65 -7.86
N SER A 446 -7.29 -14.99 -7.22
CA SER A 446 -7.51 -13.69 -6.60
C SER A 446 -6.27 -12.81 -6.67
N ALA A 447 -6.45 -11.51 -6.85
CA ALA A 447 -5.41 -10.51 -6.76
C ALA A 447 -5.86 -9.39 -5.81
N ARG A 448 -4.93 -8.85 -5.01
CA ARG A 448 -5.28 -7.77 -4.08
C ARG A 448 -5.67 -6.47 -4.80
N ILE A 449 -5.09 -6.22 -5.98
CA ILE A 449 -5.29 -4.97 -6.73
C ILE A 449 -6.10 -5.21 -8.01
N PHE A 450 -5.58 -5.95 -9.00
CA PHE A 450 -6.28 -6.20 -10.27
C PHE A 450 -5.90 -7.50 -10.96
N GLY A 451 -6.79 -7.98 -11.84
CA GLY A 451 -6.56 -9.16 -12.67
C GLY A 451 -6.50 -10.43 -11.84
N ASP A 452 -7.57 -10.72 -11.10
CA ASP A 452 -7.65 -11.94 -10.27
C ASP A 452 -7.26 -13.20 -11.04
N ASP A 453 -7.71 -13.34 -12.29
CA ASP A 453 -7.34 -14.46 -13.14
C ASP A 453 -6.10 -14.14 -13.98
N ILE A 454 -6.16 -13.06 -14.77
CA ILE A 454 -5.10 -12.70 -15.72
C ILE A 454 -4.80 -11.20 -15.63
N TYR A 455 -3.52 -10.84 -15.62
CA TYR A 455 -3.07 -9.48 -15.84
C TYR A 455 -2.08 -9.42 -17.01
N GLY A 456 -2.29 -8.48 -17.93
CA GLY A 456 -1.31 -8.11 -18.98
C GLY A 456 -1.33 -8.96 -20.25
N TYR A 457 -2.37 -9.76 -20.47
CA TYR A 457 -2.54 -10.56 -21.69
C TYR A 457 -3.90 -10.29 -22.33
N THR A 458 -3.89 -10.01 -23.63
CA THR A 458 -5.08 -9.78 -24.45
C THR A 458 -5.09 -10.69 -25.67
N ASP A 459 -6.25 -11.27 -25.95
CA ASP A 459 -6.50 -12.15 -27.08
C ASP A 459 -6.60 -11.37 -28.40
N ARG A 460 -5.43 -10.99 -28.95
CA ARG A 460 -5.32 -10.29 -30.25
C ARG A 460 -4.85 -11.18 -31.40
N GLY A 461 -4.54 -12.44 -31.12
CA GLY A 461 -4.03 -13.40 -32.10
C GLY A 461 -5.15 -14.04 -32.94
N SER A 462 -4.76 -14.74 -34.01
CA SER A 462 -5.66 -15.63 -34.74
C SER A 462 -6.05 -16.87 -33.91
N ASN A 463 -5.15 -17.32 -33.03
CA ASN A 463 -5.35 -18.45 -32.15
C ASN A 463 -5.81 -18.01 -30.77
N ARG A 464 -7.01 -18.44 -30.36
CA ARG A 464 -7.65 -18.08 -29.08
C ARG A 464 -7.69 -19.26 -28.12
N PHE A 465 -7.65 -18.99 -26.81
CA PHE A 465 -7.94 -20.02 -25.81
C PHE A 465 -9.42 -20.41 -25.85
N ASN A 466 -9.70 -21.69 -25.57
CA ASN A 466 -11.02 -22.16 -25.18
C ASN A 466 -11.15 -22.03 -23.65
N LEU A 467 -11.79 -20.95 -23.20
CA LEU A 467 -12.03 -20.72 -21.78
C LEU A 467 -13.07 -21.73 -21.27
N THR A 468 -12.66 -22.63 -20.37
CA THR A 468 -13.57 -23.59 -19.75
C THR A 468 -14.51 -22.92 -18.74
N ASN A 469 -14.15 -21.73 -18.26
CA ASN A 469 -14.98 -20.82 -17.48
C ASN A 469 -15.02 -19.44 -18.18
N PRO A 470 -16.17 -19.01 -18.73
CA PRO A 470 -16.22 -17.82 -19.59
C PRO A 470 -16.08 -16.50 -18.83
N ASN A 471 -16.42 -16.47 -17.54
CA ASN A 471 -16.32 -15.26 -16.73
C ASN A 471 -14.94 -15.23 -16.06
N ILE A 472 -14.09 -14.34 -16.55
CA ILE A 472 -12.74 -14.13 -16.02
C ILE A 472 -12.54 -12.68 -15.64
N SER A 473 -11.85 -12.44 -14.53
CA SER A 473 -11.40 -11.11 -14.13
C SER A 473 -10.02 -10.86 -14.74
N SER A 474 -9.98 -10.04 -15.80
CA SER A 474 -8.75 -9.70 -16.48
C SER A 474 -8.61 -8.21 -16.80
N THR A 475 -7.38 -7.73 -16.78
CA THR A 475 -7.02 -6.38 -17.21
C THR A 475 -5.54 -6.34 -17.58
N GLY A 476 -5.03 -5.17 -17.93
CA GLY A 476 -3.63 -5.00 -18.29
C GLY A 476 -3.12 -3.61 -17.91
N ASP A 477 -1.99 -3.24 -18.49
CA ASP A 477 -1.42 -1.92 -18.31
C ASP A 477 -2.36 -0.82 -18.85
N VAL A 478 -2.15 0.40 -18.38
CA VAL A 478 -3.01 1.54 -18.74
C VAL A 478 -2.93 1.82 -20.23
N ARG A 479 -4.09 1.80 -20.89
CA ARG A 479 -4.26 2.06 -22.33
C ARG A 479 -5.15 3.27 -22.59
N LYS A 480 -5.96 3.67 -21.61
CA LYS A 480 -6.79 4.86 -21.70
C LYS A 480 -6.98 5.49 -20.32
N ILE A 481 -7.02 6.81 -20.30
CA ILE A 481 -7.35 7.61 -19.12
C ILE A 481 -8.67 8.32 -19.41
N GLN A 482 -9.59 8.37 -18.45
CA GLN A 482 -10.86 9.05 -18.63
C GLN A 482 -11.30 9.77 -17.34
N PHE A 483 -11.91 10.94 -17.48
CA PHE A 483 -12.61 11.59 -16.36
C PHE A 483 -13.96 10.93 -16.14
N CYS A 484 -14.27 10.69 -14.89
CA CYS A 484 -15.38 9.86 -14.44
C CYS A 484 -16.76 10.52 -14.44
N ASN A 485 -16.82 11.85 -14.63
CA ASN A 485 -18.07 12.59 -14.49
C ASN A 485 -18.13 13.75 -15.49
N PHE A 486 -18.54 13.46 -16.72
CA PHE A 486 -18.66 14.47 -17.78
C PHE A 486 -20.05 15.12 -17.88
N THR A 487 -21.02 14.74 -17.04
CA THR A 487 -22.40 15.25 -17.12
C THR A 487 -22.61 16.59 -16.43
N ASN A 488 -21.83 16.95 -15.41
CA ASN A 488 -22.07 18.19 -14.62
C ASN A 488 -21.09 19.34 -14.86
N LEU A 489 -20.06 19.17 -15.70
CA LEU A 489 -18.98 20.14 -15.93
C LEU A 489 -19.01 20.80 -17.32
N LYS A 490 -20.16 20.77 -18.02
CA LYS A 490 -20.39 21.59 -19.22
C LYS A 490 -20.54 23.09 -18.92
N ASN A 491 -20.58 23.47 -17.64
CA ASN A 491 -20.64 24.87 -17.25
C ASN A 491 -19.24 25.48 -17.25
N ALA A 492 -19.10 26.62 -17.94
CA ALA A 492 -17.86 27.38 -18.03
C ALA A 492 -17.31 27.86 -16.66
N SER A 493 -18.10 27.76 -15.58
CA SER A 493 -17.77 28.15 -14.21
C SER A 493 -16.63 27.33 -13.59
N ASP A 494 -16.54 26.04 -13.89
CA ASP A 494 -15.63 25.13 -13.18
C ASP A 494 -14.22 25.10 -13.78
N LYS A 495 -14.04 25.78 -14.93
CA LYS A 495 -12.71 26.08 -15.50
C LYS A 495 -12.05 27.27 -14.82
N GLN A 496 -12.77 28.02 -14.02
CA GLN A 496 -12.28 29.22 -13.36
C GLN A 496 -11.99 28.91 -11.89
N ILE A 497 -10.77 29.19 -11.46
CA ILE A 497 -10.35 29.01 -10.07
C ILE A 497 -9.73 30.27 -9.52
N TYR A 498 -9.70 30.38 -8.20
CA TYR A 498 -8.93 31.42 -7.52
C TYR A 498 -7.57 30.88 -7.04
N PRO A 499 -6.54 31.74 -6.91
CA PRO A 499 -5.26 31.36 -6.34
C PRO A 499 -5.39 30.63 -4.99
N GLY A 500 -4.80 29.43 -4.89
CA GLY A 500 -4.85 28.57 -3.71
C GLY A 500 -6.00 27.56 -3.65
N GLN A 501 -6.97 27.62 -4.57
CA GLN A 501 -8.04 26.64 -4.69
C GLN A 501 -7.53 25.33 -5.32
N ALA A 502 -7.98 24.18 -4.79
CA ALA A 502 -7.64 22.87 -5.33
C ALA A 502 -8.60 22.46 -6.44
N LEU A 503 -8.05 22.07 -7.59
CA LEU A 503 -8.77 21.34 -8.63
C LEU A 503 -8.91 19.87 -8.21
N LYS A 504 -10.12 19.33 -8.34
CA LYS A 504 -10.53 18.02 -7.86
C LYS A 504 -11.03 17.17 -9.02
N PHE A 505 -10.33 16.09 -9.34
CA PHE A 505 -10.66 15.23 -10.48
C PHE A 505 -10.96 13.80 -10.04
N HIS A 506 -12.05 13.25 -10.57
CA HIS A 506 -12.30 11.81 -10.54
C HIS A 506 -11.82 11.23 -11.86
N ILE A 507 -10.78 10.40 -11.80
CA ILE A 507 -10.14 9.80 -12.97
C ILE A 507 -10.32 8.28 -12.89
N VAL A 508 -10.44 7.60 -14.03
CA VAL A 508 -10.34 6.15 -14.12
C VAL A 508 -9.25 5.80 -15.13
N LEU A 509 -8.46 4.78 -14.78
CA LEU A 509 -7.46 4.18 -15.66
C LEU A 509 -8.05 2.89 -16.23
N LEU A 510 -7.95 2.72 -17.53
CA LEU A 510 -8.50 1.58 -18.25
C LEU A 510 -7.39 0.84 -18.99
N GLY A 511 -7.31 -0.47 -18.77
CA GLY A 511 -6.44 -1.40 -19.48
C GLY A 511 -7.27 -2.33 -20.37
N TYR A 512 -6.61 -3.06 -21.27
CA TYR A 512 -7.31 -4.10 -22.04
C TYR A 512 -7.50 -5.34 -21.17
N ASP A 513 -8.72 -5.86 -21.14
CA ASP A 513 -8.98 -7.20 -20.62
C ASP A 513 -8.58 -8.28 -21.63
N TYR A 514 -8.83 -9.54 -21.27
CA TYR A 514 -8.57 -10.68 -22.14
C TYR A 514 -9.28 -10.56 -23.50
N PHE A 515 -10.52 -10.08 -23.53
CA PHE A 515 -11.32 -9.96 -24.76
C PHE A 515 -11.00 -8.71 -25.58
N GLY A 516 -10.05 -7.88 -25.12
CA GLY A 516 -9.69 -6.61 -25.75
C GLY A 516 -10.67 -5.47 -25.46
N SER A 517 -11.59 -5.66 -24.53
CA SER A 517 -12.45 -4.59 -24.00
C SER A 517 -11.70 -3.80 -22.93
N LEU A 518 -12.14 -2.56 -22.68
CA LEU A 518 -11.53 -1.71 -21.65
C LEU A 518 -12.09 -2.06 -20.27
N SER A 519 -11.22 -2.46 -19.35
CA SER A 519 -11.54 -2.74 -17.95
C SER A 519 -10.72 -1.85 -17.03
N VAL A 520 -11.20 -1.64 -15.80
CA VAL A 520 -10.50 -0.80 -14.81
C VAL A 520 -9.18 -1.44 -14.42
N THR A 521 -8.13 -0.64 -14.38
CA THR A 521 -6.79 -1.05 -13.96
C THR A 521 -6.16 0.01 -13.04
N ASP A 522 -4.97 -0.28 -12.53
CA ASP A 522 -4.12 0.67 -11.83
C ASP A 522 -2.96 1.15 -12.72
N GLY A 523 -2.30 2.21 -12.27
CA GLY A 523 -1.16 2.77 -12.97
C GLY A 523 -0.59 3.97 -12.24
N LEU A 524 0.57 4.41 -12.72
CA LEU A 524 1.18 5.66 -12.28
C LEU A 524 0.65 6.80 -13.13
N LEU A 525 0.05 7.80 -12.48
CA LEU A 525 -0.38 9.03 -13.10
C LEU A 525 0.61 10.13 -12.76
N GLU A 526 1.18 10.73 -13.81
CA GLU A 526 2.11 11.86 -13.73
C GLU A 526 1.40 13.13 -14.16
N ILE A 527 1.59 14.20 -13.40
CA ILE A 527 1.11 15.54 -13.76
C ILE A 527 2.34 16.37 -14.07
N LEU A 528 2.46 16.89 -15.30
CA LEU A 528 3.55 17.78 -15.71
C LEU A 528 3.64 18.95 -14.71
N ASN A 529 4.76 19.03 -13.96
CA ASN A 529 5.05 19.79 -12.72
C ASN A 529 5.30 18.95 -11.42
N HIS A 530 5.88 17.75 -11.54
CA HIS A 530 6.54 16.95 -10.47
C HIS A 530 5.68 16.15 -9.48
N ILE A 531 4.35 16.04 -9.65
CA ILE A 531 3.52 15.24 -8.71
C ILE A 531 3.30 13.83 -9.25
N TYR A 532 3.80 12.83 -8.53
CA TYR A 532 3.53 11.41 -8.76
C TYR A 532 2.38 10.94 -7.86
N ALA A 533 1.26 10.55 -8.45
CA ALA A 533 0.17 9.93 -7.71
C ALA A 533 0.10 8.44 -8.07
N ARG A 534 0.34 7.56 -7.08
CA ARG A 534 0.04 6.13 -7.24
C ARG A 534 -1.45 5.92 -7.05
N PHE A 535 -2.12 5.50 -8.11
CA PHE A 535 -3.56 5.36 -8.14
C PHE A 535 -3.99 4.05 -7.46
N LYS A 536 -4.82 4.11 -6.42
CA LYS A 536 -5.45 2.94 -5.78
C LYS A 536 -6.95 2.99 -6.04
N PRO A 537 -7.49 2.30 -7.05
CA PRO A 537 -8.93 2.27 -7.27
C PRO A 537 -9.56 1.27 -6.31
N LYS A 538 -10.67 1.63 -5.67
CA LYS A 538 -11.56 0.66 -5.03
C LYS A 538 -12.82 0.37 -5.84
N THR A 539 -13.17 1.21 -6.83
CA THR A 539 -14.30 1.01 -7.76
C THR A 539 -14.16 1.92 -9.00
N ASN A 540 -15.04 1.75 -9.99
CA ASN A 540 -15.32 2.76 -11.03
C ASN A 540 -15.45 4.15 -10.36
N CYS A 541 -14.44 5.01 -10.54
CA CYS A 541 -14.53 6.44 -10.23
C CYS A 541 -14.49 6.89 -8.75
N SER A 542 -14.01 6.07 -7.83
CA SER A 542 -13.90 6.44 -6.40
C SER A 542 -12.70 7.31 -6.03
N SER A 543 -11.70 7.42 -6.90
CA SER A 543 -10.41 8.02 -6.53
C SER A 543 -10.36 9.50 -6.91
N LEU A 544 -10.16 10.35 -5.91
CA LEU A 544 -10.04 11.80 -6.03
C LEU A 544 -8.57 12.20 -6.18
N VAL A 545 -8.24 12.89 -7.28
CA VAL A 545 -6.94 13.54 -7.50
C VAL A 545 -7.09 15.03 -7.23
N GLU A 546 -6.31 15.56 -6.28
CA GLU A 546 -6.30 16.98 -5.96
C GLU A 546 -5.01 17.64 -6.47
N TYR A 547 -5.14 18.74 -7.22
CA TYR A 547 -4.03 19.54 -7.71
C TYR A 547 -4.24 21.00 -7.31
N LYS A 548 -3.21 21.65 -6.76
CA LYS A 548 -3.24 23.08 -6.38
C LYS A 548 -2.30 23.86 -7.31
N PRO A 549 -2.82 24.53 -8.35
CA PRO A 549 -2.02 25.35 -9.23
C PRO A 549 -1.29 26.46 -8.49
N ASN A 550 -0.08 26.79 -8.94
CA ASN A 550 0.71 27.90 -8.42
C ASN A 550 0.98 28.94 -9.52
N HIS A 551 -0.07 29.62 -9.97
CA HIS A 551 0.03 30.69 -10.95
C HIS A 551 -0.55 31.98 -10.36
N ALA A 552 0.02 33.11 -10.77
CA ALA A 552 -0.55 34.42 -10.46
C ALA A 552 -1.93 34.57 -11.15
N PRO A 553 -2.83 35.40 -10.61
CA PRO A 553 -4.06 35.74 -11.31
C PRO A 553 -3.75 36.29 -12.69
N SER A 554 -4.33 35.67 -13.71
CA SER A 554 -4.19 36.11 -15.09
C SER A 554 -5.36 35.55 -15.91
N HIS A 555 -5.80 36.32 -16.91
CA HIS A 555 -6.80 35.84 -17.88
C HIS A 555 -6.19 34.88 -18.93
N VAL A 556 -5.04 34.28 -18.64
CA VAL A 556 -4.37 33.31 -19.50
C VAL A 556 -4.90 31.92 -19.21
N GLU A 557 -5.18 31.17 -20.28
CA GLU A 557 -5.59 29.77 -20.18
C GLU A 557 -4.36 28.88 -19.91
N HIS A 558 -4.39 28.17 -18.78
CA HIS A 558 -3.38 27.19 -18.40
C HIS A 558 -3.88 25.78 -18.72
N ALA A 559 -3.01 24.92 -19.26
CA ALA A 559 -3.32 23.52 -19.53
C ALA A 559 -2.65 22.61 -18.48
N LEU A 560 -3.45 21.81 -17.78
CA LEU A 560 -2.99 20.73 -16.92
C LEU A 560 -2.94 19.44 -17.73
N VAL A 561 -1.79 18.80 -17.83
CA VAL A 561 -1.63 17.55 -18.58
C VAL A 561 -1.41 16.40 -17.62
N PHE A 562 -2.30 15.41 -17.69
CA PHE A 562 -2.17 14.12 -17.03
C PHE A 562 -1.54 13.15 -18.01
N VAL A 563 -0.46 12.50 -17.62
CA VAL A 563 0.32 11.57 -18.44
C VAL A 563 0.47 10.25 -17.70
N THR A 564 0.52 9.16 -18.45
CA THR A 564 0.88 7.83 -17.94
C THR A 564 2.18 7.36 -18.59
N LYS A 565 2.85 6.37 -18.00
CA LYS A 565 4.08 5.77 -18.58
C LYS A 565 3.92 5.31 -20.03
N THR A 566 2.72 4.93 -20.43
CA THR A 566 2.38 4.50 -21.79
C THR A 566 2.10 5.67 -22.75
N LEU A 567 2.48 6.90 -22.38
CA LEU A 567 2.39 8.14 -23.17
C LEU A 567 0.97 8.62 -23.52
N PHE A 568 -0.08 8.00 -22.95
CA PHE A 568 -1.42 8.55 -23.05
C PHE A 568 -1.55 9.78 -22.18
N SER A 569 -2.12 10.84 -22.75
CA SER A 569 -2.39 12.08 -22.03
C SER A 569 -3.83 12.53 -22.18
N ILE A 570 -4.34 13.13 -21.11
CA ILE A 570 -5.56 13.92 -21.14
C ILE A 570 -5.21 15.29 -20.56
N TYR A 571 -5.79 16.35 -21.11
CA TYR A 571 -5.55 17.70 -20.64
C TYR A 571 -6.83 18.32 -20.09
N TRP A 572 -6.66 19.24 -19.15
CA TRP A 572 -7.71 20.06 -18.58
C TRP A 572 -7.28 21.51 -18.58
N ASN A 573 -8.06 22.37 -19.24
CA ASN A 573 -7.76 23.80 -19.29
C ASN A 573 -8.47 24.54 -18.15
N TYR A 574 -7.76 25.48 -17.51
CA TYR A 574 -8.28 26.32 -16.45
C TYR A 574 -7.71 27.75 -16.51
N ILE A 575 -8.42 28.69 -15.91
CA ILE A 575 -8.05 30.10 -15.83
C ILE A 575 -8.00 30.49 -14.34
N VAL A 576 -6.99 31.27 -13.96
CA VAL A 576 -6.83 31.76 -12.59
C VAL A 576 -7.34 33.19 -12.49
N ASN A 577 -8.54 33.35 -11.92
CA ASN A 577 -9.18 34.65 -11.76
C ASN A 577 -8.54 35.47 -10.62
N GLU A 578 -8.76 36.78 -10.66
CA GLU A 578 -8.48 37.68 -9.53
C GLU A 578 -9.25 37.26 -8.27
N CYS A 579 -8.67 37.52 -7.09
CA CYS A 579 -9.32 37.16 -5.83
C CYS A 579 -10.67 37.89 -5.68
N PRO A 580 -11.72 37.21 -5.17
CA PRO A 580 -13.02 37.81 -4.95
C PRO A 580 -12.96 38.85 -3.83
N ILE A 581 -13.99 39.70 -3.75
CA ILE A 581 -14.07 40.76 -2.73
C ILE A 581 -13.96 40.17 -1.32
N GLY A 582 -13.17 40.81 -0.45
CA GLY A 582 -12.85 40.30 0.88
C GLY A 582 -11.60 39.41 0.93
N PHE A 583 -11.02 39.09 -0.23
CA PHE A 583 -9.77 38.36 -0.37
C PHE A 583 -8.74 39.19 -1.16
N SER A 584 -7.46 39.02 -0.85
CA SER A 584 -6.35 39.60 -1.59
C SER A 584 -5.28 38.55 -1.86
N VAL A 585 -4.57 38.69 -2.97
CA VAL A 585 -3.46 37.80 -3.32
C VAL A 585 -2.30 38.05 -2.35
N VAL A 586 -1.83 36.99 -1.70
CA VAL A 586 -0.61 36.99 -0.91
C VAL A 586 0.38 36.03 -1.55
N ASN A 587 1.63 36.47 -1.67
CA ASN A 587 2.74 35.62 -2.06
C ASN A 587 3.46 35.12 -0.80
N SER A 588 3.14 33.90 -0.38
CA SER A 588 3.77 33.23 0.77
C SER A 588 4.66 32.11 0.26
N GLN A 589 5.96 32.18 0.54
CA GLN A 589 6.94 31.14 0.17
C GLN A 589 6.95 30.78 -1.33
N GLY A 590 6.71 31.76 -2.21
CA GLY A 590 6.66 31.55 -3.66
C GLY A 590 5.36 30.92 -4.16
N ARG A 591 4.29 30.89 -3.34
CA ARG A 591 2.95 30.45 -3.73
C ARG A 591 1.93 31.58 -3.72
N PHE A 592 1.14 31.67 -4.78
CA PHE A 592 0.03 32.63 -4.90
C PHE A 592 -1.24 32.07 -4.27
N ILE A 593 -1.74 32.72 -3.22
CA ILE A 593 -2.95 32.31 -2.48
C ILE A 593 -3.84 33.53 -2.23
N CYS A 594 -5.15 33.39 -2.40
CA CYS A 594 -6.11 34.38 -1.91
C CYS A 594 -6.29 34.24 -0.40
N ALA A 595 -5.71 35.17 0.37
CA ALA A 595 -5.92 35.30 1.81
C ALA A 595 -6.94 36.41 2.10
N CYS A 596 -7.31 36.62 3.37
CA CYS A 596 -8.19 37.74 3.75
C CYS A 596 -7.61 39.07 3.25
N SER A 597 -8.46 39.92 2.65
CA SER A 597 -8.05 41.28 2.30
C SER A 597 -7.68 42.08 3.55
N GLN A 598 -6.89 43.13 3.37
CA GLN A 598 -6.48 43.99 4.50
C GLN A 598 -7.67 44.64 5.23
N SER A 599 -8.78 44.89 4.53
CA SER A 599 -10.04 45.40 5.11
C SER A 599 -10.78 44.38 5.99
N VAL A 600 -10.51 43.08 5.81
CA VAL A 600 -11.15 41.98 6.56
C VAL A 600 -10.20 41.41 7.63
N SER A 601 -8.90 41.42 7.36
CA SER A 601 -7.87 40.80 8.19
C SER A 601 -7.79 41.41 9.61
N ARG A 602 -7.98 40.57 10.64
CA ARG A 602 -7.78 40.85 12.08
C ARG A 602 -7.38 39.55 12.79
N GLU A 603 -6.85 39.64 14.02
CA GLU A 603 -6.37 38.46 14.79
C GLU A 603 -7.42 37.34 14.97
N ASN A 604 -8.71 37.66 14.94
CA ASN A 604 -9.81 36.71 15.13
C ASN A 604 -10.63 36.41 13.87
N VAL A 605 -10.08 36.67 12.68
CA VAL A 605 -10.77 36.45 11.39
C VAL A 605 -9.97 35.50 10.51
N THR A 606 -10.62 34.48 9.98
CA THR A 606 -10.03 33.51 9.04
C THR A 606 -10.90 33.38 7.79
N CYS A 607 -10.28 33.44 6.61
CA CYS A 607 -10.97 33.34 5.34
C CYS A 607 -10.62 32.03 4.63
N ASN A 608 -11.62 31.35 4.07
CA ASN A 608 -11.45 30.12 3.31
C ASN A 608 -11.92 30.30 1.86
N ILE A 609 -10.96 30.38 0.94
CA ILE A 609 -11.21 30.58 -0.49
C ILE A 609 -12.00 29.44 -1.14
N THR A 610 -11.91 28.21 -0.63
CA THR A 610 -12.61 27.05 -1.25
C THR A 610 -14.12 27.12 -1.05
N SER A 611 -14.58 27.72 0.05
CA SER A 611 -16.01 27.89 0.37
C SER A 611 -16.49 29.33 0.27
N LEU A 612 -15.59 30.25 -0.13
CA LEU A 612 -15.82 31.71 -0.13
C LEU A 612 -16.34 32.24 1.21
N SER A 613 -15.98 31.56 2.31
CA SER A 613 -16.50 31.85 3.64
C SER A 613 -15.49 32.62 4.47
N ILE A 614 -16.03 33.50 5.30
CA ILE A 614 -15.30 34.27 6.30
C ILE A 614 -15.80 33.79 7.66
N THR A 615 -14.86 33.46 8.54
CA THR A 615 -15.16 33.07 9.92
C THR A 615 -14.55 34.10 10.85
N HIS A 616 -15.35 34.64 11.76
CA HIS A 616 -14.85 35.53 12.80
C HIS A 616 -15.27 35.04 14.20
N ASN A 617 -14.49 35.42 15.20
CA ASN A 617 -14.79 35.14 16.60
C ASN A 617 -14.90 36.45 17.40
N GLY A 618 -15.96 36.59 18.20
CA GLY A 618 -16.22 37.77 19.03
C GLY A 618 -17.24 38.75 18.43
N LEU A 619 -17.42 39.87 19.13
CA LEU A 619 -18.42 40.93 18.87
C LEU A 619 -18.03 41.80 17.67
N LEU A 620 -18.02 41.20 16.48
CA LEU A 620 -17.66 41.84 15.23
C LEU A 620 -18.81 41.70 14.23
N TRP A 621 -18.96 42.68 13.36
CA TRP A 621 -19.83 42.55 12.18
C TRP A 621 -19.05 42.94 10.93
N ILE A 622 -19.03 42.03 9.96
CA ILE A 622 -18.38 42.22 8.66
C ILE A 622 -19.44 42.17 7.58
N GLY A 623 -19.52 43.21 6.76
CA GLY A 623 -20.45 43.23 5.63
C GLY A 623 -20.07 44.27 4.61
N MET A 624 -20.87 44.37 3.55
CA MET A 624 -20.60 45.28 2.44
C MET A 624 -21.54 46.48 2.49
N TYR A 625 -21.03 47.64 2.06
CA TYR A 625 -21.83 48.82 1.74
C TYR A 625 -22.09 48.84 0.22
N ASN A 626 -23.35 48.89 -0.19
CA ASN A 626 -23.71 48.83 -1.60
C ASN A 626 -24.37 50.12 -2.10
N THR A 627 -23.94 50.55 -3.28
CA THR A 627 -24.64 51.46 -4.19
C THR A 627 -25.45 50.61 -5.20
N CYS A 628 -26.72 50.38 -4.88
CA CYS A 628 -27.83 50.07 -5.79
C CYS A 628 -27.78 48.91 -6.83
N THR A 629 -26.86 47.94 -6.82
CA THR A 629 -26.99 46.75 -7.72
C THR A 629 -26.86 45.39 -7.03
N SER A 630 -27.56 44.36 -7.54
CA SER A 630 -27.50 42.99 -7.00
C SER A 630 -26.07 42.43 -7.02
N PHE A 631 -25.55 42.05 -5.85
CA PHE A 631 -24.18 41.59 -5.68
C PHE A 631 -24.01 40.11 -6.02
N ASN A 632 -22.95 39.78 -6.78
CA ASN A 632 -22.50 38.41 -6.98
C ASN A 632 -21.16 38.21 -6.26
N ALA A 633 -21.13 37.30 -5.28
CA ALA A 633 -19.94 37.01 -4.46
C ALA A 633 -18.71 36.57 -5.26
N ASN A 634 -18.90 36.12 -6.51
CA ASN A 634 -17.82 35.66 -7.39
C ASN A 634 -17.19 36.78 -8.25
N SER A 635 -17.72 38.00 -8.19
CA SER A 635 -17.27 39.13 -9.02
C SER A 635 -16.33 40.08 -8.27
N THR A 636 -15.31 40.59 -8.96
CA THR A 636 -14.53 41.74 -8.50
C THR A 636 -15.31 43.00 -8.79
N ASN A 637 -15.70 43.74 -7.74
CA ASN A 637 -16.34 45.04 -7.87
C ASN A 637 -15.46 46.10 -7.22
N PRO A 638 -14.83 47.00 -8.00
CA PRO A 638 -13.93 48.02 -7.47
C PRO A 638 -14.64 49.07 -6.60
N ASN A 639 -15.98 49.16 -6.64
CA ASN A 639 -16.75 50.17 -5.88
C ASN A 639 -17.38 49.63 -4.59
N ALA A 640 -17.07 48.39 -4.19
CA ALA A 640 -17.60 47.79 -2.97
C ALA A 640 -16.73 48.13 -1.75
N CYS A 641 -17.29 48.83 -0.77
CA CYS A 641 -16.62 49.06 0.51
C CYS A 641 -17.00 47.98 1.53
N ILE A 642 -16.00 47.38 2.19
CA ILE A 642 -16.21 46.44 3.29
C ILE A 642 -16.22 47.22 4.60
N ILE A 643 -17.27 47.02 5.39
CA ILE A 643 -17.40 47.53 6.76
C ILE A 643 -17.01 46.39 7.70
N ASN A 644 -16.05 46.65 8.58
CA ASN A 644 -15.54 45.70 9.57
C ASN A 644 -15.44 46.43 10.92
N GLU A 645 -16.49 46.31 11.73
CA GLU A 645 -16.70 47.16 12.91
C GLU A 645 -17.09 46.36 14.14
N ASP A 646 -16.74 46.87 15.31
CA ASP A 646 -17.10 46.26 16.58
C ASP A 646 -18.61 46.40 16.83
N CYS A 647 -19.26 45.27 17.08
CA CYS A 647 -20.71 45.18 17.21
C CYS A 647 -21.11 44.89 18.66
N LEU A 648 -21.34 45.95 19.43
CA LEU A 648 -21.67 45.81 20.86
C LEU A 648 -23.04 45.16 21.14
N LEU A 649 -24.02 45.29 20.24
CA LEU A 649 -25.40 44.82 20.44
C LEU A 649 -25.85 43.85 19.33
N TYR A 650 -26.42 42.71 19.74
CA TYR A 650 -27.10 41.70 18.89
C TYR A 650 -26.27 40.95 17.84
N CYS A 651 -24.95 41.12 17.81
CA CYS A 651 -24.07 40.19 17.09
C CYS A 651 -23.79 38.93 17.91
N SER A 652 -23.54 37.81 17.22
CA SER A 652 -23.17 36.56 17.88
C SER A 652 -21.81 36.69 18.57
N PRO A 653 -21.72 36.39 19.87
CA PRO A 653 -20.43 36.34 20.56
C PRO A 653 -19.65 35.04 20.28
N ASN A 654 -20.31 34.04 19.69
CA ASN A 654 -19.73 32.74 19.35
C ASN A 654 -19.16 32.77 17.92
N PRO A 655 -18.20 31.88 17.57
CA PRO A 655 -17.64 31.82 16.21
C PRO A 655 -18.74 31.59 15.16
N VAL A 656 -18.80 32.46 14.15
CA VAL A 656 -19.74 32.38 13.04
C VAL A 656 -18.99 32.28 11.72
N THR A 657 -19.38 31.31 10.89
CA THR A 657 -18.95 31.20 9.50
C THR A 657 -20.07 31.68 8.60
N PHE A 658 -19.77 32.67 7.75
CA PHE A 658 -20.73 33.28 6.86
C PHE A 658 -20.12 33.57 5.49
N GLN A 659 -20.97 33.86 4.50
CA GLN A 659 -20.56 34.37 3.20
C GLN A 659 -20.91 35.85 3.09
N LEU A 660 -20.15 36.64 2.35
CA LEU A 660 -20.44 38.07 2.16
C LEU A 660 -21.82 38.35 1.53
N ASN A 661 -22.43 37.35 0.89
CA ASN A 661 -23.79 37.44 0.37
C ASN A 661 -24.89 37.24 1.44
N ASP A 662 -24.56 36.55 2.54
CA ASP A 662 -25.49 36.25 3.64
C ASP A 662 -24.89 36.71 4.99
N THR A 663 -24.87 38.03 5.17
CA THR A 663 -24.30 38.66 6.36
C THR A 663 -25.19 38.54 7.61
N ASP A 664 -26.46 38.13 7.44
CA ASP A 664 -27.45 38.08 8.52
C ASP A 664 -27.18 36.94 9.52
N THR A 665 -26.43 35.92 9.10
CA THR A 665 -25.97 34.81 9.93
C THR A 665 -25.11 35.25 11.12
N GLN A 666 -24.50 36.43 11.05
CA GLN A 666 -23.71 37.03 12.14
C GLN A 666 -24.57 37.55 13.31
N CYS A 667 -25.90 37.60 13.15
CA CYS A 667 -26.84 38.21 14.10
C CYS A 667 -27.61 37.19 14.96
N VAL A 668 -27.96 37.58 16.18
CA VAL A 668 -28.84 36.81 17.09
C VAL A 668 -30.27 37.37 17.15
N ASP A 669 -31.21 36.65 17.80
CA ASP A 669 -32.61 37.07 18.02
C ASP A 669 -33.41 37.40 16.73
N ASN A 670 -33.13 36.67 15.64
CA ASN A 670 -33.72 36.89 14.30
C ASN A 670 -33.52 38.32 13.77
N ARG A 671 -32.47 38.99 14.25
CA ARG A 671 -32.00 40.23 13.67
C ARG A 671 -31.15 39.98 12.42
N GLY A 672 -30.98 41.01 11.63
CA GLY A 672 -30.23 40.99 10.39
C GLY A 672 -29.86 42.40 9.96
N GLN A 673 -29.42 42.51 8.71
CA GLN A 673 -28.93 43.73 8.10
C GLN A 673 -27.70 44.31 8.83
N ARG A 674 -27.35 45.55 8.48
CA ARG A 674 -26.16 46.24 8.98
C ARG A 674 -26.09 46.21 10.50
N MET A 675 -24.99 45.66 11.02
CA MET A 675 -24.69 45.58 12.46
C MET A 675 -25.84 44.97 13.28
N CYS A 676 -26.66 44.10 12.68
CA CYS A 676 -27.81 43.50 13.35
C CYS A 676 -28.80 44.52 13.92
N GLY A 677 -28.92 45.70 13.27
CA GLY A 677 -29.77 46.79 13.73
C GLY A 677 -31.28 46.53 13.52
N SER A 678 -31.61 45.75 12.49
CA SER A 678 -32.99 45.54 12.02
C SER A 678 -33.43 44.09 12.19
N CYS A 679 -34.73 43.83 11.98
CA CYS A 679 -35.24 42.48 11.84
C CYS A 679 -34.94 41.94 10.43
N ARG A 680 -34.72 40.62 10.33
CA ARG A 680 -34.64 39.94 9.02
C ARG A 680 -35.93 40.13 8.23
N GLU A 681 -35.85 39.96 6.92
CA GLU A 681 -37.05 39.99 6.08
C GLU A 681 -38.12 39.01 6.60
N ARG A 682 -39.40 39.44 6.58
CA ARG A 682 -40.57 38.73 7.15
C ARG A 682 -40.63 38.63 8.69
N TYR A 683 -39.68 39.21 9.40
CA TYR A 683 -39.74 39.37 10.85
C TYR A 683 -40.02 40.82 11.22
N SER A 684 -40.70 41.02 12.34
CA SER A 684 -41.02 42.34 12.89
C SER A 684 -40.61 42.40 14.35
N LEU A 685 -40.37 43.62 14.85
CA LEU A 685 -39.97 43.81 16.24
C LEU A 685 -41.12 43.42 17.16
N LEU A 686 -40.85 42.70 18.25
CA LEU A 686 -41.87 42.35 19.23
C LEU A 686 -42.10 43.51 20.22
N MET A 687 -43.37 43.81 20.49
CA MET A 687 -43.79 44.69 21.57
C MET A 687 -43.39 44.07 22.90
N GLY A 688 -42.58 44.76 23.70
CA GLY A 688 -42.12 44.28 25.02
C GLY A 688 -40.71 43.67 25.04
N SER A 689 -40.10 43.33 23.90
CA SER A 689 -38.70 42.87 23.82
C SER A 689 -37.96 43.41 22.60
N ASN A 690 -36.63 43.34 22.58
CA ASN A 690 -35.82 43.77 21.44
C ASN A 690 -35.63 42.67 20.39
N LYS A 691 -36.37 41.55 20.51
CA LYS A 691 -36.29 40.40 19.61
C LYS A 691 -37.22 40.59 18.42
N CYS A 692 -36.90 39.90 17.33
CA CYS A 692 -37.71 39.88 16.13
C CYS A 692 -38.49 38.57 16.04
N GLY A 693 -39.79 38.67 15.73
CA GLY A 693 -40.70 37.53 15.60
C GLY A 693 -41.59 37.65 14.37
N GLN A 694 -42.23 36.55 13.99
CA GLN A 694 -43.19 36.53 12.89
C GLN A 694 -44.59 36.85 13.40
N CYS A 695 -45.32 37.71 12.69
CA CYS A 695 -46.65 38.12 13.08
C CYS A 695 -47.68 37.40 12.20
N HIS A 696 -48.53 36.63 12.85
CA HIS A 696 -49.62 35.90 12.23
C HIS A 696 -50.93 36.56 12.71
N ASP A 697 -51.67 37.16 11.78
CA ASP A 697 -53.01 37.74 11.92
C ASP A 697 -53.18 39.19 12.43
N ASN A 698 -53.83 40.03 11.61
CA ASN A 698 -54.18 41.42 11.93
C ASN A 698 -55.33 41.56 12.95
N TYR A 699 -56.16 40.52 13.15
CA TYR A 699 -57.32 40.58 14.06
C TYR A 699 -56.93 40.62 15.54
N MET A 700 -55.75 40.11 15.89
CA MET A 700 -55.23 40.15 17.26
C MET A 700 -55.02 41.58 17.75
N ILE A 701 -54.69 42.53 16.86
CA ILE A 701 -54.52 43.95 17.19
C ILE A 701 -55.79 44.53 17.84
N ILE A 702 -56.96 44.24 17.25
CA ILE A 702 -58.24 44.77 17.71
C ILE A 702 -58.57 44.21 19.09
N ALA A 703 -58.33 42.90 19.31
CA ALA A 703 -58.52 42.25 20.60
C ALA A 703 -57.61 42.86 21.68
N TRP A 704 -56.34 43.13 21.37
CA TRP A 704 -55.41 43.77 22.29
C TRP A 704 -55.81 45.21 22.62
N ILE A 705 -56.18 46.03 21.62
CA ILE A 705 -56.63 47.41 21.86
C ILE A 705 -57.87 47.43 22.77
N ALA A 706 -58.85 46.54 22.53
CA ALA A 706 -60.04 46.43 23.37
C ALA A 706 -59.69 46.03 24.81
N LEU A 707 -58.80 45.04 24.99
CA LEU A 707 -58.32 44.62 26.30
C LEU A 707 -57.63 45.78 27.05
N PHE A 708 -56.74 46.52 26.39
CA PHE A 708 -56.01 47.63 27.03
C PHE A 708 -56.91 48.81 27.37
N ALA A 709 -57.93 49.10 26.56
CA ALA A 709 -58.92 50.12 26.89
C ALA A 709 -59.67 49.77 28.18
N VAL A 710 -60.13 48.52 28.33
CA VAL A 710 -60.83 48.07 29.55
C VAL A 710 -59.89 48.05 30.77
N MET A 711 -58.69 47.49 30.60
CA MET A 711 -57.70 47.39 31.67
C MET A 711 -57.22 48.77 32.16
N GLY A 712 -57.09 49.76 31.26
CA GLY A 712 -56.70 51.11 31.64
C GLY A 712 -57.73 51.80 32.52
N VAL A 713 -59.03 51.66 32.21
CA VAL A 713 -60.11 52.19 33.07
C VAL A 713 -60.10 51.48 34.43
N LEU A 714 -59.99 50.15 34.45
CA LEU A 714 -59.88 49.37 35.70
C LEU A 714 -58.68 49.79 36.55
N LEU A 715 -57.51 50.02 35.93
CA LEU A 715 -56.31 50.48 36.61
C LEU A 715 -56.51 51.85 37.27
N VAL A 716 -57.12 52.81 36.55
CA VAL A 716 -57.40 54.14 37.12
C VAL A 716 -58.38 54.04 38.29
N VAL A 717 -59.44 53.24 38.16
CA VAL A 717 -60.41 53.01 39.25
C VAL A 717 -59.73 52.34 40.45
N LEU A 718 -58.87 51.36 40.23
CA LEU A 718 -58.11 50.68 41.27
C LEU A 718 -57.15 51.63 42.00
N LEU A 719 -56.41 52.48 41.27
CA LEU A 719 -55.51 53.46 41.86
C LEU A 719 -56.25 54.48 42.74
N ILE A 720 -57.45 54.89 42.33
CA ILE A 720 -58.33 55.77 43.12
C ILE A 720 -58.87 55.03 44.36
N ALA A 721 -59.34 53.79 44.20
CA ALA A 721 -59.90 52.99 45.28
C ALA A 721 -58.88 52.62 46.37
N LEU A 722 -57.64 52.31 45.97
CA LEU A 722 -56.54 52.00 46.89
C LEU A 722 -55.89 53.24 47.50
N ASN A 723 -56.28 54.45 47.07
CA ASN A 723 -55.68 55.73 47.48
C ASN A 723 -54.13 55.67 47.48
N LEU A 724 -53.57 55.10 46.41
CA LEU A 724 -52.13 54.97 46.24
C LEU A 724 -51.55 56.34 45.91
N THR A 725 -51.21 57.09 46.95
CA THR A 725 -50.61 58.43 46.84
C THR A 725 -49.10 58.35 47.10
N VAL A 726 -48.33 59.13 46.36
CA VAL A 726 -46.85 59.24 46.49
C VAL A 726 -46.39 59.76 47.88
N SER A 727 -47.31 60.00 48.82
CA SER A 727 -47.02 60.46 50.19
C SER A 727 -46.58 59.37 51.17
N LEU A 728 -46.66 58.08 50.81
CA LEU A 728 -46.00 57.00 51.55
C LEU A 728 -44.59 56.77 50.99
N GLY A 729 -43.58 57.29 51.69
CA GLY A 729 -42.20 57.43 51.18
C GLY A 729 -41.52 56.14 50.66
N THR A 730 -41.92 54.96 51.11
CA THR A 730 -41.37 53.67 50.65
C THR A 730 -41.75 53.32 49.21
N LEU A 731 -42.93 53.74 48.75
CA LEU A 731 -43.43 53.43 47.41
C LEU A 731 -42.74 54.29 46.34
N ASN A 732 -42.44 55.56 46.65
CA ASN A 732 -41.71 56.46 45.76
C ASN A 732 -40.28 55.94 45.46
N GLY A 733 -39.57 55.44 46.48
CA GLY A 733 -38.25 54.83 46.32
C GLY A 733 -38.25 53.58 45.45
N LEU A 734 -39.24 52.69 45.63
CA LEU A 734 -39.41 51.49 44.80
C LEU A 734 -39.68 51.85 43.33
N LEU A 735 -40.57 52.82 43.08
CA LEU A 735 -40.87 53.29 41.72
C LEU A 735 -39.66 53.93 41.04
N PHE A 736 -38.85 54.70 41.78
CA PHE A 736 -37.61 55.28 41.26
C PHE A 736 -36.60 54.19 40.86
N TYR A 737 -36.38 53.19 41.71
CA TYR A 737 -35.49 52.07 41.42
C TYR A 737 -35.93 51.28 40.18
N VAL A 738 -37.23 50.96 40.10
CA VAL A 738 -37.83 50.23 38.97
C VAL A 738 -37.75 51.03 37.66
N ASN A 739 -37.88 52.36 37.72
CA ASN A 739 -37.66 53.25 36.58
C ASN A 739 -36.19 53.25 36.10
N ILE A 740 -35.21 53.26 37.02
CA ILE A 740 -33.76 53.21 36.67
C ILE A 740 -33.39 51.87 36.03
N VAL A 741 -33.79 50.75 36.64
CA VAL A 741 -33.48 49.41 36.11
C VAL A 741 -34.04 49.26 34.70
N LYS A 742 -35.23 49.79 34.43
CA LYS A 742 -35.84 49.76 33.09
C LYS A 742 -35.10 50.65 32.09
N LEU A 743 -34.62 51.83 32.50
CA LEU A 743 -33.86 52.75 31.64
C LEU A 743 -32.52 52.14 31.17
N TYR A 744 -31.92 51.26 31.97
CA TYR A 744 -30.64 50.59 31.68
C TYR A 744 -30.78 49.08 31.38
N GLU A 745 -31.98 48.60 31.06
CA GLU A 745 -32.27 47.20 30.70
C GLU A 745 -31.26 46.59 29.68
N PRO A 746 -30.83 47.26 28.58
CA PRO A 746 -29.90 46.64 27.63
C PRO A 746 -28.50 46.35 28.18
N VAL A 747 -28.10 47.01 29.27
CA VAL A 747 -26.80 46.80 29.92
C VAL A 747 -26.91 45.71 31.01
N PHE A 748 -27.98 45.75 31.80
CA PHE A 748 -28.18 44.82 32.92
C PHE A 748 -28.74 43.43 32.50
N SER A 749 -29.51 43.33 31.41
CA SER A 749 -30.19 42.07 31.01
C SER A 749 -29.35 41.13 30.13
N ARG A 750 -28.03 41.32 30.02
CA ARG A 750 -27.17 40.44 29.19
C ARG A 750 -27.06 39.02 29.77
N LYS A 751 -27.36 38.84 31.06
CA LYS A 751 -27.54 37.52 31.72
C LYS A 751 -29.00 37.41 32.16
N GLY A 752 -29.66 36.31 31.78
CA GLY A 752 -31.10 36.11 31.91
C GLY A 752 -31.64 36.43 33.30
N ALA A 753 -32.33 37.56 33.43
CA ALA A 753 -33.14 37.86 34.60
C ALA A 753 -34.32 36.88 34.66
N LEU A 754 -34.71 36.48 35.87
CA LEU A 754 -35.89 35.64 36.11
C LEU A 754 -37.13 36.27 35.40
N PRO A 755 -37.86 35.51 34.56
CA PRO A 755 -38.96 36.05 33.75
C PRO A 755 -40.01 36.83 34.56
N VAL A 756 -40.26 36.36 35.78
CA VAL A 756 -41.23 36.94 36.72
C VAL A 756 -40.81 38.35 37.16
N LEU A 757 -39.51 38.56 37.44
CA LEU A 757 -38.99 39.86 37.86
C LEU A 757 -39.08 40.88 36.71
N ARG A 758 -38.77 40.45 35.48
CA ARG A 758 -38.87 41.30 34.28
C ARG A 758 -40.32 41.75 34.02
N GLN A 759 -41.29 40.85 34.19
CA GLN A 759 -42.71 41.15 34.05
C GLN A 759 -43.18 42.15 35.12
N ALA A 760 -42.81 41.94 36.39
CA ALA A 760 -43.16 42.84 37.48
C ALA A 760 -42.59 44.26 37.30
N ILE A 761 -41.32 44.38 36.90
CA ILE A 761 -40.67 45.66 36.58
C ILE A 761 -41.36 46.35 35.39
N SER A 762 -41.80 45.57 34.40
CA SER A 762 -42.48 46.09 33.22
C SER A 762 -43.87 46.65 33.55
N TRP A 763 -44.71 45.92 34.30
CA TRP A 763 -46.04 46.39 34.69
C TRP A 763 -46.00 47.62 35.58
N THR A 764 -45.02 47.68 36.48
CA THR A 764 -44.81 48.84 37.37
C THR A 764 -44.39 50.09 36.59
N ASN A 765 -43.78 49.95 35.40
CA ASN A 765 -43.45 51.05 34.48
C ASN A 765 -44.55 51.31 33.42
N LEU A 766 -45.76 50.77 33.60
CA LEU A 766 -46.86 50.85 32.62
C LEU A 766 -46.50 50.28 31.23
N ASP A 767 -45.53 49.37 31.15
CA ASP A 767 -45.25 48.58 29.96
C ASP A 767 -46.08 47.30 29.93
N PHE A 768 -46.33 46.78 28.72
CA PHE A 768 -47.10 45.57 28.49
C PHE A 768 -46.56 44.33 29.23
N GLY A 769 -45.23 44.15 29.32
CA GLY A 769 -44.61 43.10 30.13
C GLY A 769 -44.54 41.70 29.50
N PHE A 770 -45.19 41.49 28.36
CA PHE A 770 -45.11 40.26 27.57
C PHE A 770 -44.73 40.57 26.13
N GLU A 771 -44.10 39.60 25.46
CA GLU A 771 -43.62 39.73 24.09
C GLU A 771 -44.78 39.46 23.13
N MET A 772 -45.17 40.44 22.33
CA MET A 772 -46.24 40.30 21.34
C MET A 772 -45.86 40.93 20.02
N CYS A 773 -46.24 40.36 18.88
CA CYS A 773 -46.22 41.14 17.66
C CYS A 773 -47.50 41.97 17.52
N PHE A 774 -47.35 43.29 17.37
CA PHE A 774 -48.50 44.17 17.11
C PHE A 774 -48.89 44.11 15.63
N TYR A 775 -48.00 44.40 14.68
CA TYR A 775 -48.28 44.27 13.25
C TYR A 775 -47.00 43.99 12.43
N ASN A 776 -47.19 43.51 11.20
CA ASN A 776 -46.10 43.24 10.25
C ASN A 776 -45.39 44.53 9.82
N GLY A 777 -44.06 44.56 9.96
CA GLY A 777 -43.21 45.73 9.65
C GLY A 777 -43.02 46.70 10.80
N MET A 778 -43.43 46.36 12.03
CA MET A 778 -43.18 47.21 13.20
C MET A 778 -41.68 47.35 13.46
N ASP A 779 -41.20 48.59 13.47
CA ASP A 779 -39.81 48.95 13.72
C ASP A 779 -39.64 49.56 15.13
N SER A 780 -38.40 49.94 15.46
CA SER A 780 -38.09 50.55 16.75
C SER A 780 -38.81 51.88 16.99
N TYR A 781 -39.07 52.64 15.92
CA TYR A 781 -39.74 53.92 15.98
C TYR A 781 -41.23 53.78 16.31
N ALA A 782 -41.93 52.91 15.57
CA ALA A 782 -43.34 52.63 15.81
C ALA A 782 -43.58 52.04 17.21
N ARG A 783 -42.71 51.12 17.65
CA ARG A 783 -42.77 50.55 19.01
C ARG A 783 -42.70 51.63 20.09
N GLN A 784 -41.82 52.61 19.94
CA GLN A 784 -41.65 53.66 20.93
C GLN A 784 -42.92 54.51 21.09
N TRP A 785 -43.53 54.91 19.97
CA TRP A 785 -44.78 55.68 19.98
C TRP A 785 -45.96 54.89 20.56
N LEU A 786 -46.06 53.60 20.24
CA LEU A 786 -47.10 52.73 20.81
C LEU A 786 -46.95 52.56 22.33
N GLN A 787 -45.72 52.54 22.86
CA GLN A 787 -45.47 52.49 24.30
C GLN A 787 -45.83 53.81 25.01
N PHE A 788 -45.75 54.95 24.32
CA PHE A 788 -46.14 56.25 24.87
C PHE A 788 -47.66 56.49 24.85
N ALA A 789 -48.37 55.88 23.88
CA ALA A 789 -49.82 56.03 23.72
C ALA A 789 -50.62 55.60 24.98
N PHE A 790 -50.19 54.53 25.66
CA PHE A 790 -50.92 53.98 26.81
C PHE A 790 -50.87 54.91 28.05
N PRO A 791 -49.72 55.41 28.53
CA PRO A 791 -49.67 56.41 29.58
C PRO A 791 -50.46 57.69 29.27
N LEU A 792 -50.39 58.17 28.02
CA LEU A 792 -51.11 59.36 27.58
C LEU A 792 -52.63 59.14 27.65
N TYR A 793 -53.10 57.96 27.26
CA TYR A 793 -54.50 57.55 27.42
C TYR A 793 -54.95 57.57 28.89
N LEU A 794 -54.15 57.03 29.82
CA LEU A 794 -54.46 57.06 31.26
C LEU A 794 -54.52 58.50 31.81
N TRP A 795 -53.61 59.38 31.37
CA TRP A 795 -53.64 60.79 31.74
C TRP A 795 -54.91 61.50 31.25
N ILE A 796 -55.34 61.24 30.02
CA ILE A 796 -56.58 61.81 29.49
C ILE A 796 -57.78 61.36 30.34
N ILE A 797 -57.87 60.07 30.70
CA ILE A 797 -58.96 59.56 31.54
C ILE A 797 -59.01 60.30 32.89
N ILE A 798 -57.88 60.40 33.60
CA ILE A 798 -57.88 61.03 34.93
C ILE A 798 -58.16 62.54 34.82
N ILE A 799 -57.70 63.23 33.76
CA ILE A 799 -58.04 64.64 33.51
C ILE A 799 -59.54 64.80 33.26
N ILE A 800 -60.17 63.92 32.48
CA ILE A 800 -61.62 63.91 32.27
C ILE A 800 -62.36 63.68 33.60
N ILE A 801 -61.91 62.72 34.42
CA ILE A 801 -62.48 62.48 35.75
C ILE A 801 -62.35 63.73 36.63
N ILE A 802 -61.19 64.40 36.65
CA ILE A 802 -60.98 65.65 37.40
C ILE A 802 -61.94 66.75 36.92
N GLN A 803 -62.10 66.92 35.60
CA GLN A 803 -63.03 67.90 35.02
C GLN A 803 -64.50 67.57 35.37
N LEU A 804 -64.89 66.30 35.33
CA LEU A 804 -66.22 65.83 35.72
C LEU A 804 -66.49 66.03 37.22
N CYS A 805 -65.51 65.74 38.08
CA CYS A 805 -65.57 66.01 39.52
C CYS A 805 -65.74 67.51 39.82
N ARG A 806 -65.14 68.39 39.00
CA ARG A 806 -65.30 69.85 39.14
C ARG A 806 -66.69 70.34 38.71
N ARG A 807 -67.32 69.67 37.73
CA ARG A 807 -68.63 70.06 37.17
C ARG A 807 -69.83 69.50 37.96
N TYR A 808 -69.69 68.34 38.59
CA TYR A 808 -70.79 67.68 39.32
C TYR A 808 -70.46 67.45 40.80
N GLY A 809 -71.01 68.29 41.69
CA GLY A 809 -70.69 68.29 43.13
C GLY A 809 -70.99 66.97 43.88
N LYS A 810 -71.92 66.14 43.39
CA LYS A 810 -72.20 64.81 43.98
C LYS A 810 -71.07 63.80 43.76
N ILE A 811 -70.37 63.87 42.62
CA ILE A 811 -69.23 62.99 42.30
C ILE A 811 -67.96 63.46 43.03
N SER A 812 -67.82 64.78 43.22
CA SER A 812 -66.74 65.37 44.01
C SER A 812 -66.67 64.83 45.44
N ARG A 813 -67.82 64.58 46.09
CA ARG A 813 -67.88 63.99 47.45
C ARG A 813 -67.46 62.52 47.52
N LEU A 814 -67.45 61.80 46.39
CA LEU A 814 -67.10 60.37 46.32
C LEU A 814 -65.63 60.15 45.89
N MET A 815 -65.11 60.98 44.98
CA MET A 815 -63.79 60.74 44.34
C MET A 815 -62.86 61.97 44.30
N GLY A 816 -63.34 63.16 44.69
CA GLY A 816 -62.63 64.43 44.46
C GLY A 816 -61.32 64.61 45.24
N SER A 817 -61.21 64.08 46.46
CA SER A 817 -60.00 64.21 47.29
C SER A 817 -58.82 63.35 46.83
N HIS A 818 -59.08 62.31 46.03
CA HIS A 818 -58.09 61.28 45.69
C HIS A 818 -57.62 61.32 44.23
N ALA A 819 -58.29 62.07 43.34
CA ALA A 819 -57.98 62.08 41.91
C ALA A 819 -56.66 62.82 41.55
N VAL A 820 -56.36 63.93 42.23
CA VAL A 820 -55.14 64.74 41.94
C VAL A 820 -53.85 63.99 42.34
N PRO A 821 -53.74 63.35 43.52
CA PRO A 821 -52.59 62.52 43.87
C PRO A 821 -52.36 61.32 42.93
N VAL A 822 -53.43 60.73 42.39
CA VAL A 822 -53.34 59.64 41.40
C VAL A 822 -52.72 60.12 40.08
N LEU A 823 -53.02 61.35 39.65
CA LEU A 823 -52.36 61.95 38.47
C LEU A 823 -50.85 62.09 38.69
N SER A 824 -50.40 62.54 39.86
CA SER A 824 -48.96 62.61 40.19
C SER A 824 -48.30 61.23 40.20
N THR A 825 -49.00 60.22 40.72
CA THR A 825 -48.53 58.83 40.74
C THR A 825 -48.40 58.25 39.33
N LEU A 826 -49.39 58.48 38.46
CA LEU A 826 -49.34 58.08 37.04
C LEU A 826 -48.19 58.77 36.30
N PHE A 827 -47.92 60.04 36.59
CA PHE A 827 -46.79 60.76 35.99
C PHE A 827 -45.44 60.11 36.38
N LEU A 828 -45.28 59.76 37.65
CA LEU A 828 -44.08 59.06 38.16
C LEU A 828 -43.92 57.64 37.59
N LEU A 829 -45.02 56.87 37.47
CA LEU A 829 -45.02 55.54 36.87
C LEU A 829 -44.61 55.57 35.39
N SER A 830 -44.91 56.66 34.69
CA SER A 830 -44.57 56.88 33.27
C SER A 830 -43.24 57.63 33.04
N TYR A 831 -42.50 57.93 34.11
CA TYR A 831 -41.31 58.80 34.06
C TYR A 831 -40.21 58.26 33.13
N SER A 832 -39.93 56.95 33.15
CA SER A 832 -38.96 56.32 32.26
C SER A 832 -39.32 56.48 30.76
N LYS A 833 -40.62 56.47 30.41
CA LYS A 833 -41.11 56.66 29.04
C LYS A 833 -40.95 58.10 28.56
N LEU A 834 -41.26 59.07 29.43
CA LEU A 834 -41.04 60.49 29.20
C LEU A 834 -39.55 60.79 28.95
N LEU A 835 -38.66 60.23 29.77
CA LEU A 835 -37.23 60.47 29.66
C LEU A 835 -36.61 59.86 28.40
N SER A 836 -37.08 58.66 28.03
CA SER A 836 -36.67 57.99 26.79
C SER A 836 -37.03 58.82 25.55
N HIS A 837 -38.23 59.43 25.53
CA HIS A 837 -38.63 60.35 24.47
C HIS A 837 -37.80 61.64 24.46
N LYS A 838 -37.46 62.24 25.61
CA LYS A 838 -36.62 63.45 25.67
C LYS A 838 -35.21 63.21 25.11
N LYS A 839 -34.59 62.06 25.43
CA LYS A 839 -33.28 61.68 24.86
C LYS A 839 -33.36 61.45 23.35
N PHE A 840 -34.44 60.86 22.87
CA PHE A 840 -34.68 60.67 21.43
C PHE A 840 -34.91 62.00 20.71
N TYR A 841 -35.68 62.91 21.30
CA TYR A 841 -35.90 64.26 20.76
C TYR A 841 -34.62 65.09 20.75
N ASP A 842 -33.79 65.02 21.80
CA ASP A 842 -32.48 65.68 21.84
C ASP A 842 -31.52 65.12 20.78
N ALA A 843 -31.54 63.80 20.57
CA ALA A 843 -30.77 63.15 19.51
C ALA A 843 -31.30 63.50 18.11
N LEU A 844 -32.62 63.59 17.92
CA LEU A 844 -33.25 63.98 16.66
C LEU A 844 -32.98 65.45 16.34
N ILE A 845 -33.08 66.35 17.33
CA ILE A 845 -32.74 67.77 17.23
C ILE A 845 -31.25 67.92 16.88
N LYS A 846 -30.33 67.24 17.58
CA LYS A 846 -28.91 67.25 17.21
C LYS A 846 -28.66 66.73 15.79
N LYS A 847 -29.42 65.75 15.32
CA LYS A 847 -29.28 65.19 13.96
C LYS A 847 -29.90 66.08 12.88
N LEU A 848 -30.95 66.83 13.20
CA LEU A 848 -31.58 67.81 12.31
C LEU A 848 -30.75 69.10 12.21
N PHE A 849 -30.23 69.61 13.33
CA PHE A 849 -29.36 70.79 13.33
C PHE A 849 -27.98 70.51 12.73
N LYS A 850 -27.41 69.31 12.92
CA LYS A 850 -26.16 68.94 12.24
C LYS A 850 -26.31 68.80 10.72
N LYS A 851 -27.54 68.69 10.21
CA LYS A 851 -27.82 68.61 8.76
C LYS A 851 -28.02 69.99 8.13
N GLN A 852 -28.01 71.06 8.92
CA GLN A 852 -28.29 72.42 8.44
C GLN A 852 -27.01 73.27 8.30
N ASP A 853 -25.86 72.78 8.80
CA ASP A 853 -24.54 73.41 8.63
C ASP A 853 -23.74 72.87 7.41
N GLU A 854 -24.31 71.95 6.62
CA GLU A 854 -23.59 71.30 5.48
C GLU A 854 -24.06 71.74 4.08
N ASP A 855 -25.06 72.62 3.95
CA ASP A 855 -25.68 72.95 2.64
C ASP A 855 -25.39 74.38 2.10
N ASP A 856 -24.55 75.20 2.75
CA ASP A 856 -24.14 76.53 2.24
C ASP A 856 -22.61 76.66 2.12
N ASP A 857 -22.02 76.26 0.99
CA ASP A 857 -21.19 77.12 0.11
C ASP A 857 -20.40 76.30 -0.96
N PRO A 858 -20.25 76.80 -2.21
CA PRO A 858 -19.55 76.11 -3.28
C PRO A 858 -18.10 76.59 -3.50
N LEU A 859 -17.24 75.64 -3.89
CA LEU A 859 -16.16 75.74 -4.88
C LEU A 859 -15.09 76.85 -4.73
N LEU A 860 -13.86 76.49 -4.29
CA LEU A 860 -12.58 76.82 -4.96
C LEU A 860 -11.35 76.36 -4.13
N ASP A 861 -10.64 75.39 -4.72
CA ASP A 861 -9.20 75.27 -4.93
C ASP A 861 -8.13 75.46 -3.82
N VAL A 862 -7.15 74.55 -3.94
CA VAL A 862 -5.75 74.52 -3.46
C VAL A 862 -5.44 74.45 -1.95
N THR A 863 -4.68 73.39 -1.63
CA THR A 863 -3.65 73.27 -0.58
C THR A 863 -4.03 73.59 0.87
N ASP A 864 -4.08 72.56 1.71
CA ASP A 864 -3.09 72.45 2.80
C ASP A 864 -3.09 71.07 3.47
N SER A 865 -1.93 70.71 4.00
CA SER A 865 -1.55 69.44 4.60
C SER A 865 -2.52 68.93 5.67
N HIS A 866 -2.98 67.68 5.54
CA HIS A 866 -3.68 66.98 6.61
C HIS A 866 -2.80 66.84 7.85
N LEU A 867 -3.24 67.41 8.98
CA LEU A 867 -2.71 67.14 10.31
C LEU A 867 -2.87 65.65 10.64
N THR A 868 -1.87 65.05 11.28
CA THR A 868 -1.93 63.65 11.71
C THR A 868 -2.90 63.48 12.89
N VAL A 869 -3.43 62.26 13.05
CA VAL A 869 -4.41 61.89 14.08
C VAL A 869 -3.94 62.24 15.51
N ASP A 870 -2.63 62.24 15.76
CA ASP A 870 -2.04 62.61 17.06
C ASP A 870 -2.07 64.13 17.34
N GLN A 871 -2.20 64.97 16.31
CA GLN A 871 -2.35 66.41 16.45
C GLN A 871 -3.80 66.79 16.75
N GLN A 872 -4.77 66.15 16.09
CA GLN A 872 -6.21 66.32 16.41
C GLN A 872 -6.57 65.78 17.80
N ARG A 873 -5.86 64.75 18.29
CA ARG A 873 -6.06 64.20 19.64
C ARG A 873 -5.60 65.14 20.76
N ARG A 874 -4.68 66.08 20.50
CA ARG A 874 -4.16 67.02 21.52
C ARG A 874 -5.06 68.22 21.79
N GLU A 875 -5.95 68.59 20.87
CA GLU A 875 -6.88 69.71 21.07
C GLU A 875 -8.20 69.32 21.78
N ILE A 876 -8.52 68.02 21.86
CA ILE A 876 -9.79 67.52 22.42
C ILE A 876 -9.67 67.11 23.91
N ILE A 877 -8.45 67.06 24.47
CA ILE A 877 -8.23 66.67 25.88
C ILE A 877 -7.78 67.90 26.70
N PRO A 878 -8.58 68.41 27.65
CA PRO A 878 -8.07 69.36 28.63
C PRO A 878 -7.05 68.65 29.52
N SER A 879 -5.81 69.14 29.53
CA SER A 879 -4.74 68.70 30.42
C SER A 879 -5.11 69.03 31.87
N SER A 880 -5.24 68.02 32.72
CA SER A 880 -5.34 68.20 34.16
C SER A 880 -3.96 68.41 34.77
N THR A 881 -3.76 69.52 35.48
CA THR A 881 -2.94 69.59 36.72
C THR A 881 -3.20 70.93 37.38
N ASP A 882 -4.10 70.96 38.36
CA ASP A 882 -3.74 71.39 39.72
C ASP A 882 -4.86 71.07 40.73
N TYR A 883 -4.42 70.64 41.90
CA TYR A 883 -5.16 69.89 42.90
C TYR A 883 -5.26 70.72 44.18
N VAL A 884 -6.45 71.11 44.66
CA VAL A 884 -6.72 71.33 46.10
C VAL A 884 -8.19 71.04 46.47
N ARG A 885 -8.40 69.80 46.92
CA ARG A 885 -9.13 69.35 48.11
C ARG A 885 -10.08 70.33 48.84
N ARG A 886 -11.37 70.01 48.89
CA ARG A 886 -12.12 69.88 50.16
C ARG A 886 -13.31 68.93 50.00
N GLU A 887 -13.31 67.92 50.85
CA GLU A 887 -14.35 66.91 51.02
C GLU A 887 -15.69 67.55 51.40
N SER A 888 -16.79 67.03 50.86
CA SER A 888 -18.00 66.82 51.65
C SER A 888 -18.72 65.58 51.14
N VAL A 889 -18.74 64.58 52.01
CA VAL A 889 -19.61 63.41 51.98
C VAL A 889 -21.06 63.90 51.99
N VAL A 890 -21.77 63.70 50.88
CA VAL A 890 -23.23 63.55 50.69
C VAL A 890 -23.45 63.83 49.21
N ASP A 891 -23.48 62.79 48.39
CA ASP A 891 -24.24 62.72 47.13
C ASP A 891 -23.99 61.35 46.50
N LEU A 892 -24.38 60.33 47.26
CA LEU A 892 -24.51 58.95 46.83
C LEU A 892 -25.97 58.58 47.07
N PHE A 893 -26.82 58.94 46.12
CA PHE A 893 -28.14 58.33 45.88
C PHE A 893 -28.54 58.51 44.42
#